data_AF-A0A7V0PJX9-F1
#
_entry.id   AF-A0A7V0PJX9-F1
#
_cell.length_a   1.000
_cell.length_b   1.000
_cell.length_c   1.000
_cell.angle_alpha   90.00
_cell.angle_beta   90.00
_cell.angle_gamma   90.00
#
_symmetry.space_group_name_H-M   'P 1'
#
loop_
_entity.id
_entity.type
_entity.pdbx_description
1 polymer ?
#
loop_
_entity_poly.entity_id
_entity_poly.type
_entity_poly.pdbx_seq_one_letter_code
_entity_poly.pdbx_strand_id
1 'polypeptide(L)'
;MKKISLVFMAALFTLVVVGAAASHAPITILGDSDFTADNGVLSGSGTADDPYIIAGWEITIPNGTPYGVNIQNTTAHFVLRGLVIQGASDPHGAAIHLGFVSGARVEGCSINNSLNGIEIASSTDVTLTGNVIYEQGLGLRATGETPEEYDHAIDTSNVLNDSPIHYFYGRHGETISGIKGTSLYIAASDGMTIENNEIVNGDGIQLAFVNDSIIRNNQAYRKNPVYTEHGLTLYRSDNNTVTGNILKNNRFAGVYLWLSNENELFDNQLLANNYGVLVSASDKNSIHDNLVFANPTGIQVTGGSTGNSIARNIITQENTKYGVAIERATGNEVVDNAITDAETGVYLGVQADHNTVSANTIVAGAYGVEVIGSYNDISRNLISQQRHGILFPETYGKRTIVGNSLHENVLSENDHNLYLNHDSRINTIYGNYFLGTGEALVEDYGKGNTWTHGGKGNYWETYTGTDANGDGIGDTPMTVYPSAAQDTAPLVTTAGATVGLGILGDLSRKQVILTTGDGTQLKITALVADAGYSRFIGFRGYPPSLRDLVPAILFMYDKEFQGNFVMDTVHFPLDIAFFDKDGRFAGGTTMAVYSEEDKEKKLYTAKRPFQYALELPEGYLSAHGIGEGTVLTLPEE
;
A
#
# COMPACT_ATOMS: atom_id res chain seq x y z
N MET A 1 -38.82 2.00 -2.40
CA MET A 1 -39.85 2.59 -1.50
C MET A 1 -39.66 2.09 -0.08
N LYS A 2 -38.96 2.88 0.76
CA LYS A 2 -39.07 2.85 2.21
C LYS A 2 -39.02 4.31 2.66
N LYS A 3 -40.16 4.81 3.14
CA LYS A 3 -40.34 6.10 3.80
C LYS A 3 -39.69 5.99 5.19
N ILE A 4 -38.77 6.90 5.52
CA ILE A 4 -38.25 7.39 6.83
C ILE A 4 -37.06 8.27 6.39
N SER A 5 -36.93 9.59 6.61
CA SER A 5 -37.47 10.50 7.61
C SER A 5 -37.62 11.90 6.97
N LEU A 6 -38.85 12.28 6.61
CA LEU A 6 -39.21 13.64 6.17
C LEU A 6 -39.39 14.61 7.37
N VAL A 7 -38.96 14.20 8.58
CA VAL A 7 -39.35 14.83 9.85
C VAL A 7 -38.25 15.75 10.41
N PHE A 8 -37.00 15.67 9.91
CA PHE A 8 -35.94 16.63 10.27
C PHE A 8 -35.87 17.86 9.35
N MET A 9 -36.53 17.81 8.20
CA MET A 9 -36.54 18.91 7.20
C MET A 9 -37.49 20.06 7.57
N ALA A 10 -38.34 19.89 8.58
CA ALA A 10 -39.39 20.85 8.94
C ALA A 10 -39.07 21.74 10.16
N ALA A 11 -37.96 21.51 10.88
CA ALA A 11 -37.69 22.19 12.16
C ALA A 11 -36.70 23.38 12.07
N LEU A 12 -36.09 23.66 10.91
CA LEU A 12 -35.25 24.86 10.70
C LEU A 12 -35.93 25.96 9.87
N PHE A 13 -37.15 25.76 9.38
CA PHE A 13 -37.96 26.82 8.77
C PHE A 13 -38.83 27.50 9.83
N THR A 14 -38.22 28.29 10.73
CA THR A 14 -38.98 29.34 11.43
C THR A 14 -38.37 30.69 11.09
N LEU A 15 -39.13 31.44 10.27
CA LEU A 15 -38.84 32.71 9.62
C LEU A 15 -37.76 32.68 8.51
N VAL A 16 -38.10 32.04 7.39
CA VAL A 16 -37.67 32.55 6.07
C VAL A 16 -38.94 32.85 5.29
N VAL A 17 -39.10 34.12 4.91
CA VAL A 17 -40.06 34.54 3.89
C VAL A 17 -39.70 33.74 2.64
N VAL A 18 -40.51 32.75 2.27
CA VAL A 18 -40.41 32.07 0.97
C VAL A 18 -40.91 33.04 -0.10
N GLY A 19 -40.07 34.02 -0.43
CA GLY A 19 -40.04 34.59 -1.77
C GLY A 19 -39.38 33.56 -2.67
N ALA A 20 -39.94 33.30 -3.85
CA ALA A 20 -39.26 32.50 -4.85
C ALA A 20 -37.88 33.11 -5.11
N ALA A 21 -36.81 32.34 -4.92
CA ALA A 21 -35.45 32.77 -5.24
C ALA A 21 -35.43 33.22 -6.72
N ALA A 22 -34.80 34.36 -6.99
CA ALA A 22 -34.68 34.84 -8.36
C ALA A 22 -33.59 34.03 -9.07
N SER A 23 -33.81 33.69 -10.34
CA SER A 23 -32.81 32.93 -11.11
C SER A 23 -31.66 33.84 -11.55
N HIS A 24 -30.43 33.33 -11.51
CA HIS A 24 -29.24 34.00 -12.04
C HIS A 24 -28.40 33.00 -12.86
N ALA A 25 -27.70 33.51 -13.88
CA ALA A 25 -26.68 32.73 -14.59
C ALA A 25 -25.49 32.42 -13.65
N PRO A 26 -24.56 31.52 -14.01
CA PRO A 26 -23.32 31.37 -13.24
C PRO A 26 -22.60 32.71 -13.03
N ILE A 27 -22.12 32.95 -11.81
CA ILE A 27 -21.46 34.19 -11.40
C ILE A 27 -19.96 34.03 -11.57
N THR A 28 -19.30 35.02 -12.18
CA THR A 28 -17.84 35.05 -12.33
C THR A 28 -17.30 36.42 -11.96
N ILE A 29 -16.38 36.45 -11.00
CA ILE A 29 -15.68 37.64 -10.50
C ILE A 29 -14.19 37.30 -10.52
N LEU A 30 -13.39 38.01 -11.31
CA LEU A 30 -11.96 37.72 -11.47
C LEU A 30 -11.05 38.81 -10.86
N GLY A 31 -11.66 39.74 -10.12
CA GLY A 31 -11.00 40.77 -9.34
C GLY A 31 -11.99 41.79 -8.78
N ASP A 32 -11.48 42.75 -8.00
CA ASP A 32 -12.31 43.71 -7.25
C ASP A 32 -13.29 44.52 -8.11
N SER A 33 -12.94 44.83 -9.36
CA SER A 33 -13.81 45.61 -10.27
C SER A 33 -15.04 44.86 -10.76
N ASP A 34 -15.04 43.52 -10.64
CA ASP A 34 -16.10 42.68 -11.18
C ASP A 34 -17.27 42.53 -10.19
N PHE A 35 -17.16 43.07 -8.97
CA PHE A 35 -18.27 43.16 -8.02
C PHE A 35 -19.31 44.19 -8.46
N THR A 36 -20.15 43.78 -9.40
CA THR A 36 -21.20 44.60 -10.01
C THR A 36 -22.58 43.97 -9.84
N ALA A 37 -23.63 44.76 -10.04
CA ALA A 37 -25.00 44.25 -10.01
C ALA A 37 -25.25 43.15 -11.06
N ASP A 38 -24.59 43.22 -12.23
CA ASP A 38 -24.66 42.20 -13.28
C ASP A 38 -24.04 40.86 -12.84
N ASN A 39 -23.08 40.90 -11.91
CA ASN A 39 -22.49 39.73 -11.27
C ASN A 39 -23.18 39.36 -9.94
N GLY A 40 -24.44 39.78 -9.77
CA GLY A 40 -25.29 39.36 -8.66
C GLY A 40 -25.07 40.10 -7.34
N VAL A 41 -24.26 41.17 -7.31
CA VAL A 41 -24.05 41.99 -6.11
C VAL A 41 -25.28 42.85 -5.82
N LEU A 42 -25.81 42.75 -4.60
CA LEU A 42 -26.99 43.48 -4.15
C LEU A 42 -26.65 44.74 -3.34
N SER A 43 -25.57 44.70 -2.56
CA SER A 43 -25.13 45.80 -1.71
C SER A 43 -23.67 45.63 -1.28
N GLY A 44 -23.14 46.62 -0.55
CA GLY A 44 -21.79 46.60 0.02
C GLY A 44 -20.75 47.35 -0.79
N SER A 45 -19.61 47.61 -0.18
CA SER A 45 -18.46 48.32 -0.77
C SER A 45 -17.19 47.48 -0.84
N GLY A 46 -17.24 46.23 -0.36
CA GLY A 46 -16.11 45.30 -0.39
C GLY A 46 -15.12 45.47 0.76
N THR A 47 -15.47 46.25 1.78
CA THR A 47 -14.65 46.40 3.00
C THR A 47 -15.05 45.38 4.06
N ALA A 48 -14.21 45.10 5.05
CA ALA A 48 -14.53 44.15 6.12
C ALA A 48 -15.82 44.52 6.88
N ASP A 49 -16.05 45.82 7.11
CA ASP A 49 -17.24 46.34 7.79
C ASP A 49 -18.48 46.44 6.89
N ASP A 50 -18.28 46.49 5.56
CA ASP A 50 -19.33 46.60 4.55
C ASP A 50 -19.01 45.72 3.33
N PRO A 51 -19.06 44.38 3.49
CA PRO A 51 -18.68 43.45 2.44
C PRO A 51 -19.70 43.44 1.31
N TYR A 52 -19.27 43.09 0.09
CA TYR A 52 -20.21 42.87 -1.01
C TYR A 52 -21.16 41.71 -0.69
N ILE A 53 -22.46 41.91 -0.92
CA ILE A 53 -23.49 40.90 -0.62
C ILE A 53 -24.04 40.34 -1.92
N ILE A 54 -23.87 39.04 -2.13
CA ILE A 54 -24.48 38.25 -3.22
C ILE A 54 -25.41 37.25 -2.56
N ALA A 55 -26.73 37.43 -2.69
CA ALA A 55 -27.68 36.68 -1.88
C ALA A 55 -28.99 36.29 -2.59
N GLY A 56 -29.52 35.13 -2.23
CA GLY A 56 -30.87 34.68 -2.61
C GLY A 56 -31.06 34.27 -4.08
N TRP A 57 -29.97 34.05 -4.82
CA TRP A 57 -30.02 33.60 -6.21
C TRP A 57 -30.17 32.08 -6.33
N GLU A 58 -30.96 31.65 -7.30
CA GLU A 58 -31.01 30.27 -7.80
C GLU A 58 -30.15 30.15 -9.08
N ILE A 59 -29.07 29.38 -9.01
CA ILE A 59 -28.07 29.22 -10.07
C ILE A 59 -28.11 27.77 -10.56
N THR A 60 -28.53 27.60 -11.82
CA THR A 60 -28.44 26.31 -12.51
C THR A 60 -27.26 26.33 -13.47
N ILE A 61 -26.31 25.42 -13.25
CA ILE A 61 -25.05 25.36 -13.98
C ILE A 61 -25.29 24.61 -15.31
N PRO A 62 -25.01 25.23 -16.47
CA PRO A 62 -25.13 24.56 -17.75
C PRO A 62 -24.07 23.45 -17.89
N ASN A 63 -24.42 22.36 -18.60
CA ASN A 63 -23.49 21.27 -18.85
C ASN A 63 -22.17 21.76 -19.49
N GLY A 64 -21.03 21.30 -18.97
CA GLY A 64 -19.69 21.71 -19.38
C GLY A 64 -19.23 23.06 -18.81
N THR A 65 -20.03 23.70 -17.95
CA THR A 65 -19.59 24.88 -17.19
C THR A 65 -18.96 24.41 -15.87
N PRO A 66 -17.72 24.83 -15.55
CA PRO A 66 -17.01 24.31 -14.38
C PRO A 66 -17.58 24.82 -13.06
N TYR A 67 -18.11 26.05 -13.01
CA TYR A 67 -18.48 26.69 -11.75
C TYR A 67 -19.88 27.31 -11.78
N GLY A 68 -20.57 27.27 -10.64
CA GLY A 68 -21.78 28.07 -10.40
C GLY A 68 -21.46 29.46 -9.91
N VAL A 69 -20.54 29.56 -8.95
CA VAL A 69 -19.95 30.80 -8.49
C VAL A 69 -18.43 30.65 -8.54
N ASN A 70 -17.77 31.49 -9.33
CA ASN A 70 -16.31 31.54 -9.43
C ASN A 70 -15.82 32.92 -9.02
N ILE A 71 -15.16 33.03 -7.87
CA ILE A 71 -14.59 34.28 -7.38
C ILE A 71 -13.09 34.09 -7.22
N GLN A 72 -12.30 34.92 -7.89
CA GLN A 72 -10.85 34.83 -7.87
C GLN A 72 -10.14 36.18 -7.76
N ASN A 73 -8.90 36.15 -7.26
CA ASN A 73 -7.93 37.26 -7.28
C ASN A 73 -8.49 38.57 -6.69
N THR A 74 -9.12 38.50 -5.53
CA THR A 74 -9.74 39.66 -4.88
C THR A 74 -9.33 39.76 -3.43
N THR A 75 -9.15 41.00 -2.98
CA THR A 75 -8.96 41.33 -1.56
C THR A 75 -10.20 41.98 -0.96
N ALA A 76 -11.24 42.21 -1.77
CA ALA A 76 -12.50 42.73 -1.30
C ALA A 76 -13.22 41.65 -0.49
N HIS A 77 -13.80 42.06 0.64
CA HIS A 77 -14.63 41.19 1.45
C HIS A 77 -16.00 40.99 0.80
N PHE A 78 -16.51 39.76 0.82
CA PHE A 78 -17.81 39.43 0.26
C PHE A 78 -18.52 38.32 1.04
N VAL A 79 -19.85 38.30 0.89
CA VAL A 79 -20.75 37.30 1.47
C VAL A 79 -21.60 36.68 0.38
N LEU A 80 -21.48 35.37 0.21
CA LEU A 80 -22.42 34.53 -0.52
C LEU A 80 -23.48 34.03 0.48
N ARG A 81 -24.74 34.44 0.34
CA ARG A 81 -25.79 34.13 1.33
C ARG A 81 -27.03 33.52 0.73
N GLY A 82 -27.44 32.35 1.22
CA GLY A 82 -28.70 31.73 0.85
C GLY A 82 -28.82 31.43 -0.65
N LEU A 83 -27.69 31.11 -1.30
CA LEU A 83 -27.69 30.73 -2.70
C LEU A 83 -28.20 29.30 -2.84
N VAL A 84 -28.96 29.02 -3.90
CA VAL A 84 -29.34 27.65 -4.30
C VAL A 84 -28.59 27.34 -5.59
N ILE A 85 -27.61 26.44 -5.52
CA ILE A 85 -26.73 26.12 -6.66
C ILE A 85 -26.93 24.66 -7.04
N GLN A 86 -27.11 24.41 -8.34
CA GLN A 86 -27.28 23.05 -8.84
C GLN A 86 -26.64 22.79 -10.19
N GLY A 87 -26.22 21.54 -10.41
CA GLY A 87 -25.82 21.05 -11.73
C GLY A 87 -24.33 21.16 -12.05
N ALA A 88 -23.43 21.34 -11.07
CA ALA A 88 -21.98 21.42 -11.34
C ALA A 88 -21.44 20.01 -11.67
N SER A 89 -21.58 19.56 -12.91
CA SER A 89 -21.24 18.19 -13.31
C SER A 89 -19.83 18.00 -13.88
N ASP A 90 -19.05 19.08 -14.02
CA ASP A 90 -17.68 19.01 -14.56
C ASP A 90 -16.71 18.40 -13.53
N PRO A 91 -15.90 17.39 -13.88
CA PRO A 91 -14.93 16.76 -12.99
C PRO A 91 -13.82 17.68 -12.49
N HIS A 92 -13.56 18.79 -13.19
CA HIS A 92 -12.57 19.79 -12.85
C HIS A 92 -13.18 21.06 -12.25
N GLY A 93 -14.50 21.05 -12.00
CA GLY A 93 -15.26 22.18 -11.49
C GLY A 93 -15.75 22.00 -10.06
N ALA A 94 -16.46 23.01 -9.53
CA ALA A 94 -17.12 23.00 -8.24
C ALA A 94 -18.34 23.94 -8.25
N ALA A 95 -19.34 23.70 -7.41
CA ALA A 95 -20.47 24.61 -7.34
C ALA A 95 -20.07 26.02 -6.89
N ILE A 96 -19.16 26.12 -5.92
CA ILE A 96 -18.51 27.37 -5.51
C ILE A 96 -16.99 27.17 -5.56
N HIS A 97 -16.30 28.03 -6.30
CA HIS A 97 -14.84 28.09 -6.33
C HIS A 97 -14.36 29.47 -5.86
N LEU A 98 -13.50 29.45 -4.83
CA LEU A 98 -12.86 30.62 -4.21
C LEU A 98 -11.34 30.49 -4.37
N GLY A 99 -10.74 31.27 -5.28
CA GLY A 99 -9.32 31.15 -5.63
C GLY A 99 -8.53 32.43 -5.38
N PHE A 100 -7.45 32.40 -4.60
CA PHE A 100 -6.68 33.62 -4.29
C PHE A 100 -7.55 34.75 -3.68
N VAL A 101 -8.38 34.39 -2.71
CA VAL A 101 -9.27 35.33 -1.99
C VAL A 101 -8.92 35.44 -0.51
N SER A 102 -9.38 36.51 0.14
CA SER A 102 -9.28 36.69 1.59
C SER A 102 -10.56 37.30 2.16
N GLY A 103 -10.98 36.87 3.35
CA GLY A 103 -12.11 37.47 4.06
C GLY A 103 -13.49 37.14 3.49
N ALA A 104 -13.61 35.99 2.82
CA ALA A 104 -14.85 35.53 2.19
C ALA A 104 -15.78 34.82 3.18
N ARG A 105 -17.10 35.02 3.02
CA ARG A 105 -18.11 34.33 3.84
C ARG A 105 -19.13 33.60 2.96
N VAL A 106 -19.40 32.33 3.25
CA VAL A 106 -20.45 31.53 2.59
C VAL A 106 -21.44 31.06 3.66
N GLU A 107 -22.68 31.54 3.55
CA GLU A 107 -23.66 31.46 4.64
C GLU A 107 -25.00 30.89 4.15
N GLY A 108 -25.42 29.76 4.70
CA GLY A 108 -26.76 29.23 4.46
C GLY A 108 -27.03 28.84 2.99
N CYS A 109 -26.00 28.57 2.19
CA CYS A 109 -26.14 28.14 0.81
C CYS A 109 -26.56 26.67 0.74
N SER A 110 -27.36 26.32 -0.27
CA SER A 110 -27.76 24.96 -0.58
C SER A 110 -27.20 24.54 -1.93
N ILE A 111 -26.40 23.47 -1.93
CA ILE A 111 -25.75 22.93 -3.12
C ILE A 111 -26.26 21.49 -3.33
N ASN A 112 -26.76 21.22 -4.53
CA ASN A 112 -27.35 19.92 -4.86
C ASN A 112 -27.04 19.52 -6.31
N ASN A 113 -27.08 18.22 -6.62
CA ASN A 113 -26.92 17.71 -7.99
C ASN A 113 -25.64 18.20 -8.69
N SER A 114 -24.57 18.39 -7.92
CA SER A 114 -23.23 18.69 -8.42
C SER A 114 -22.31 17.49 -8.15
N LEU A 115 -21.13 17.54 -8.75
CA LEU A 115 -20.07 16.59 -8.50
C LEU A 115 -19.24 17.08 -7.32
N ASN A 116 -18.78 18.33 -7.34
CA ASN A 116 -18.02 18.93 -6.24
C ASN A 116 -18.77 20.15 -5.67
N GLY A 117 -18.72 20.31 -4.35
CA GLY A 117 -19.42 21.34 -3.58
C GLY A 117 -18.67 22.66 -3.53
N ILE A 118 -17.79 22.82 -2.54
CA ILE A 118 -17.03 24.05 -2.30
C ILE A 118 -15.53 23.78 -2.43
N GLU A 119 -14.86 24.54 -3.30
CA GLU A 119 -13.42 24.56 -3.44
C GLU A 119 -12.85 25.91 -2.96
N ILE A 120 -11.87 25.83 -2.06
CA ILE A 120 -11.09 26.95 -1.54
C ILE A 120 -9.63 26.70 -1.96
N ALA A 121 -9.10 27.53 -2.86
CA ALA A 121 -7.78 27.36 -3.44
C ALA A 121 -6.90 28.59 -3.17
N SER A 122 -5.73 28.36 -2.56
CA SER A 122 -4.72 29.38 -2.26
C SER A 122 -5.35 30.65 -1.66
N SER A 123 -6.24 30.47 -0.69
CA SER A 123 -7.06 31.54 -0.10
C SER A 123 -6.87 31.56 1.41
N THR A 124 -7.26 32.64 2.07
CA THR A 124 -7.11 32.81 3.54
C THR A 124 -8.41 33.35 4.13
N ASP A 125 -8.64 33.17 5.43
CA ASP A 125 -9.76 33.80 6.14
C ASP A 125 -11.12 33.58 5.45
N VAL A 126 -11.40 32.33 5.08
CA VAL A 126 -12.71 31.93 4.53
C VAL A 126 -13.57 31.38 5.65
N THR A 127 -14.78 31.90 5.78
CA THR A 127 -15.78 31.42 6.75
C THR A 127 -16.90 30.68 6.04
N LEU A 128 -17.19 29.46 6.49
CA LEU A 128 -18.37 28.69 6.07
C LEU A 128 -19.28 28.45 7.27
N THR A 129 -20.56 28.81 7.15
CA THR A 129 -21.56 28.56 8.20
C THR A 129 -22.91 28.18 7.60
N GLY A 130 -23.51 27.11 8.12
CA GLY A 130 -24.89 26.72 7.81
C GLY A 130 -25.13 26.25 6.38
N ASN A 131 -24.09 25.87 5.64
CA ASN A 131 -24.23 25.41 4.27
C ASN A 131 -24.66 23.94 4.20
N VAL A 132 -25.52 23.60 3.24
CA VAL A 132 -26.02 22.24 3.02
C VAL A 132 -25.59 21.76 1.65
N ILE A 133 -24.79 20.69 1.62
CA ILE A 133 -24.07 20.19 0.45
C ILE A 133 -24.49 18.74 0.20
N TYR A 134 -25.17 18.48 -0.91
CA TYR A 134 -25.63 17.15 -1.33
C TYR A 134 -25.00 16.75 -2.66
N GLU A 135 -23.83 16.12 -2.58
CA GLU A 135 -22.97 15.89 -3.74
C GLU A 135 -22.49 14.45 -3.87
N GLN A 136 -22.08 14.09 -5.10
CA GLN A 136 -21.57 12.75 -5.41
C GLN A 136 -20.05 12.62 -5.33
N GLY A 137 -19.31 13.73 -5.40
CA GLY A 137 -17.86 13.82 -5.30
C GLY A 137 -17.42 14.63 -4.08
N LEU A 138 -16.50 15.57 -4.26
CA LEU A 138 -15.89 16.28 -3.14
C LEU A 138 -16.85 17.29 -2.53
N GLY A 139 -17.14 17.17 -1.23
CA GLY A 139 -17.98 18.14 -0.53
C GLY A 139 -17.24 19.45 -0.28
N LEU A 140 -16.09 19.35 0.37
CA LEU A 140 -15.17 20.47 0.62
C LEU A 140 -13.76 20.11 0.15
N ARG A 141 -13.12 21.04 -0.55
CA ARG A 141 -11.71 20.93 -0.93
C ARG A 141 -10.99 22.22 -0.58
N ALA A 142 -10.05 22.15 0.36
CA ALA A 142 -9.12 23.24 0.67
C ALA A 142 -7.72 22.88 0.13
N THR A 143 -7.13 23.76 -0.66
CA THR A 143 -5.78 23.59 -1.22
C THR A 143 -4.94 24.84 -1.01
N GLY A 144 -3.65 24.65 -0.73
CA GLY A 144 -2.68 25.73 -0.56
C GLY A 144 -1.26 25.18 -0.49
N GLU A 145 -0.27 26.06 -0.64
CA GLU A 145 1.16 25.78 -0.51
C GLU A 145 1.73 26.21 0.85
N THR A 146 0.96 26.96 1.66
CA THR A 146 1.36 27.36 3.03
C THR A 146 0.31 27.01 4.08
N PRO A 147 0.68 26.88 5.37
CA PRO A 147 -0.28 26.66 6.45
C PRO A 147 -1.33 27.75 6.57
N GLU A 148 -1.00 29.01 6.31
CA GLU A 148 -1.93 30.15 6.42
C GLU A 148 -3.08 30.05 5.41
N GLU A 149 -2.86 29.39 4.27
CA GLU A 149 -3.90 29.16 3.25
C GLU A 149 -4.93 28.09 3.66
N TYR A 150 -4.75 27.49 4.85
CA TYR A 150 -5.73 26.63 5.50
C TYR A 150 -6.33 27.31 6.76
N ASP A 151 -6.04 28.59 7.01
CA ASP A 151 -6.66 29.32 8.12
C ASP A 151 -8.09 29.71 7.74
N HIS A 152 -9.04 28.81 8.01
CA HIS A 152 -10.45 28.96 7.69
C HIS A 152 -11.34 28.68 8.90
N ALA A 153 -12.43 29.44 9.00
CA ALA A 153 -13.46 29.25 10.01
C ALA A 153 -14.60 28.40 9.42
N ILE A 154 -14.48 27.07 9.53
CA ILE A 154 -15.47 26.11 9.02
C ILE A 154 -16.06 25.35 10.20
N ASP A 155 -17.28 25.71 10.60
CA ASP A 155 -17.96 25.09 11.73
C ASP A 155 -18.78 23.84 11.31
N THR A 156 -19.22 23.07 12.30
CA THR A 156 -20.02 21.85 12.10
C THR A 156 -21.47 22.10 11.72
N SER A 157 -21.89 23.36 11.53
CA SER A 157 -23.22 23.66 10.98
C SER A 157 -23.25 23.50 9.44
N ASN A 158 -22.08 23.38 8.81
CA ASN A 158 -21.96 22.93 7.43
C ASN A 158 -22.14 21.41 7.36
N VAL A 159 -23.00 20.95 6.46
CA VAL A 159 -23.42 19.55 6.35
C VAL A 159 -23.14 19.04 4.94
N LEU A 160 -22.37 17.95 4.84
CA LEU A 160 -22.10 17.17 3.63
C LEU A 160 -22.84 15.84 3.69
N ASN A 161 -23.81 15.63 2.81
CA ASN A 161 -24.59 14.39 2.71
C ASN A 161 -25.14 13.94 4.09
N ASP A 162 -25.87 14.85 4.75
CA ASP A 162 -26.46 14.69 6.09
C ASP A 162 -25.46 14.55 7.25
N SER A 163 -24.15 14.70 7.02
CA SER A 163 -23.12 14.63 8.06
C SER A 163 -22.39 15.97 8.24
N PRO A 164 -22.13 16.43 9.48
CA PRO A 164 -21.32 17.62 9.71
C PRO A 164 -19.93 17.52 9.07
N ILE A 165 -19.44 18.63 8.53
CA ILE A 165 -18.04 18.78 8.12
C ILE A 165 -17.22 19.08 9.38
N HIS A 166 -16.19 18.27 9.62
CA HIS A 166 -15.25 18.48 10.72
C HIS A 166 -13.96 19.09 10.21
N TYR A 167 -13.67 20.33 10.60
CA TYR A 167 -12.48 21.07 10.20
C TYR A 167 -11.73 21.58 11.42
N PHE A 168 -10.44 21.26 11.50
CA PHE A 168 -9.56 21.68 12.60
C PHE A 168 -8.33 22.36 12.04
N TYR A 169 -7.97 23.50 12.62
CA TYR A 169 -6.80 24.29 12.25
C TYR A 169 -6.03 24.68 13.52
N GLY A 170 -4.69 24.70 13.45
CA GLY A 170 -3.85 25.28 14.52
C GLY A 170 -3.94 24.54 15.86
N ARG A 171 -4.04 23.21 15.85
CA ARG A 171 -4.19 22.38 17.07
C ARG A 171 -2.87 21.75 17.49
N HIS A 172 -2.65 21.64 18.79
CA HIS A 172 -1.38 21.17 19.35
C HIS A 172 -1.60 20.20 20.51
N GLY A 173 -1.09 18.98 20.40
CA GLY A 173 -1.16 18.00 21.49
C GLY A 173 -2.57 17.46 21.80
N GLU A 174 -3.55 17.74 20.95
CA GLU A 174 -4.96 17.40 21.18
C GLU A 174 -5.32 16.02 20.62
N THR A 175 -6.38 15.42 21.15
CA THR A 175 -6.96 14.16 20.64
C THR A 175 -8.25 14.42 19.88
N ILE A 176 -8.33 13.95 18.63
CA ILE A 176 -9.54 13.93 17.80
C ILE A 176 -10.02 12.49 17.68
N SER A 177 -11.17 12.19 18.29
CA SER A 177 -11.66 10.81 18.35
C SER A 177 -13.17 10.67 18.27
N GLY A 178 -13.62 9.51 17.76
CA GLY A 178 -15.02 9.09 17.76
C GLY A 178 -15.88 9.79 16.73
N ILE A 179 -15.29 10.55 15.80
CA ILE A 179 -16.02 11.21 14.72
C ILE A 179 -16.59 10.15 13.79
N LYS A 180 -17.89 10.29 13.49
CA LYS A 180 -18.59 9.49 12.49
C LYS A 180 -19.22 10.42 11.49
N GLY A 181 -18.78 10.37 10.23
CA GLY A 181 -19.23 11.31 9.23
C GLY A 181 -18.70 11.00 7.84
N THR A 182 -18.72 12.02 6.99
CA THR A 182 -18.29 11.94 5.59
C THR A 182 -16.93 12.57 5.37
N SER A 183 -16.47 13.47 6.26
CA SER A 183 -15.20 14.17 6.12
C SER A 183 -14.55 14.55 7.45
N LEU A 184 -13.22 14.59 7.45
CA LEU A 184 -12.40 15.06 8.56
C LEU A 184 -11.15 15.77 8.01
N TYR A 185 -11.04 17.06 8.23
CA TYR A 185 -9.92 17.90 7.82
C TYR A 185 -9.16 18.41 9.03
N ILE A 186 -7.85 18.28 8.99
CA ILE A 186 -6.96 18.79 10.01
C ILE A 186 -5.81 19.48 9.29
N ALA A 187 -5.56 20.73 9.62
CA ALA A 187 -4.53 21.53 8.98
C ALA A 187 -3.66 22.26 10.00
N ALA A 188 -2.40 22.51 9.64
CA ALA A 188 -1.44 23.32 10.40
C ALA A 188 -1.43 22.96 11.89
N SER A 189 -1.24 21.68 12.21
CA SER A 189 -1.38 21.14 13.58
C SER A 189 -0.20 20.24 13.92
N ASP A 190 0.10 20.02 15.21
CA ASP A 190 1.18 19.12 15.62
C ASP A 190 0.92 18.37 16.92
N GLY A 191 1.66 17.29 17.15
CA GLY A 191 1.53 16.49 18.38
C GLY A 191 0.17 15.84 18.55
N MET A 192 -0.61 15.70 17.48
CA MET A 192 -2.01 15.30 17.54
C MET A 192 -2.16 13.79 17.74
N THR A 193 -3.26 13.38 18.35
CA THR A 193 -3.73 11.98 18.31
C THR A 193 -5.06 11.89 17.59
N ILE A 194 -5.09 11.29 16.40
CA ILE A 194 -6.28 11.17 15.56
C ILE A 194 -6.69 9.70 15.57
N GLU A 195 -7.75 9.36 16.31
CA GLU A 195 -8.05 7.97 16.59
C GLU A 195 -9.52 7.55 16.62
N ASN A 196 -9.78 6.30 16.26
CA ASN A 196 -11.12 5.69 16.35
C ASN A 196 -12.21 6.48 15.61
N ASN A 197 -11.86 7.19 14.53
CA ASN A 197 -12.81 7.90 13.68
C ASN A 197 -13.29 6.97 12.55
N GLU A 198 -14.54 7.14 12.11
CA GLU A 198 -15.18 6.37 11.05
C GLU A 198 -15.72 7.32 9.97
N ILE A 199 -14.98 7.46 8.87
CA ILE A 199 -15.30 8.33 7.74
C ILE A 199 -15.79 7.48 6.57
N VAL A 200 -17.02 7.72 6.12
CA VAL A 200 -17.72 6.82 5.20
C VAL A 200 -18.37 7.59 4.06
N ASN A 201 -18.13 7.15 2.82
CA ASN A 201 -18.75 7.71 1.61
C ASN A 201 -18.59 9.24 1.46
N GLY A 202 -17.42 9.80 1.77
CA GLY A 202 -17.14 11.22 1.58
C GLY A 202 -15.65 11.47 1.43
N ASP A 203 -15.20 12.69 1.75
CA ASP A 203 -13.90 13.25 1.36
C ASP A 203 -12.67 12.63 2.05
N GLY A 204 -12.87 11.64 2.92
CA GLY A 204 -11.81 10.94 3.63
C GLY A 204 -11.24 11.72 4.82
N ILE A 205 -10.08 11.29 5.31
CA ILE A 205 -9.31 11.98 6.33
C ILE A 205 -8.19 12.75 5.65
N GLN A 206 -8.16 14.07 5.81
CA GLN A 206 -7.21 14.95 5.13
C GLN A 206 -6.35 15.70 6.14
N LEU A 207 -5.04 15.46 6.08
CA LEU A 207 -4.03 16.12 6.88
C LEU A 207 -3.18 17.00 5.97
N ALA A 208 -3.14 18.31 6.26
CA ALA A 208 -2.32 19.28 5.55
C ALA A 208 -1.42 20.02 6.55
N PHE A 209 -0.10 19.95 6.41
CA PHE A 209 0.81 20.55 7.39
C PHE A 209 0.58 20.04 8.83
N VAL A 210 0.35 18.72 8.97
CA VAL A 210 0.19 18.07 10.27
C VAL A 210 1.45 17.29 10.59
N ASN A 211 2.12 17.60 11.68
CA ASN A 211 3.43 17.00 12.00
C ASN A 211 3.45 16.32 13.37
N ASP A 212 4.42 15.43 13.57
CA ASP A 212 4.71 14.83 14.88
C ASP A 212 3.46 14.20 15.55
N SER A 213 2.56 13.61 14.75
CA SER A 213 1.24 13.17 15.18
C SER A 213 1.03 11.65 15.02
N ILE A 214 0.07 11.11 15.76
CA ILE A 214 -0.31 9.69 15.73
C ILE A 214 -1.71 9.55 15.13
N ILE A 215 -1.82 8.84 14.02
CA ILE A 215 -3.05 8.53 13.31
C ILE A 215 -3.32 7.04 13.49
N ARG A 216 -4.26 6.66 14.37
CA ARG A 216 -4.47 5.25 14.69
C ARG A 216 -5.90 4.75 14.76
N ASN A 217 -6.13 3.50 14.39
CA ASN A 217 -7.44 2.83 14.52
C ASN A 217 -8.61 3.57 13.82
N ASN A 218 -8.31 4.40 12.82
CA ASN A 218 -9.35 5.06 12.03
C ASN A 218 -9.84 4.14 10.91
N GLN A 219 -11.07 4.38 10.46
CA GLN A 219 -11.66 3.70 9.33
C GLN A 219 -12.08 4.74 8.29
N ALA A 220 -11.60 4.59 7.05
CA ALA A 220 -12.04 5.41 5.92
C ALA A 220 -12.40 4.49 4.75
N TYR A 221 -13.66 4.53 4.31
CA TYR A 221 -14.14 3.59 3.30
C TYR A 221 -15.40 3.99 2.54
N ARG A 222 -15.59 3.36 1.37
CA ARG A 222 -16.84 3.46 0.58
C ARG A 222 -17.69 2.19 0.66
N LYS A 223 -19.00 2.39 0.83
CA LYS A 223 -20.06 1.37 0.73
C LYS A 223 -20.83 1.45 -0.59
N ASN A 224 -20.87 2.63 -1.21
CA ASN A 224 -21.57 2.88 -2.47
C ASN A 224 -20.59 3.50 -3.48
N PRO A 225 -20.89 3.46 -4.80
CA PRO A 225 -20.16 4.25 -5.79
C PRO A 225 -20.36 5.75 -5.49
N VAL A 226 -19.32 6.38 -4.98
CA VAL A 226 -19.20 7.83 -4.75
C VAL A 226 -17.80 8.24 -5.25
N TYR A 227 -17.67 9.46 -5.75
CA TYR A 227 -16.42 9.99 -6.30
C TYR A 227 -15.49 10.50 -5.19
N THR A 228 -15.33 9.73 -4.11
CA THR A 228 -14.40 10.09 -3.03
C THR A 228 -12.95 9.97 -3.48
N GLU A 229 -12.08 10.67 -2.77
CA GLU A 229 -10.63 10.61 -2.96
C GLU A 229 -9.99 9.42 -2.20
N HIS A 230 -8.74 9.59 -1.81
CA HIS A 230 -7.97 8.71 -0.93
C HIS A 230 -8.66 8.49 0.44
N GLY A 231 -8.36 7.39 1.12
CA GLY A 231 -8.87 7.13 2.47
C GLY A 231 -8.26 8.08 3.50
N LEU A 232 -6.93 8.21 3.47
CA LEU A 232 -6.13 9.09 4.29
C LEU A 232 -5.09 9.81 3.42
N THR A 233 -5.08 11.14 3.46
CA THR A 233 -4.08 11.97 2.76
C THR A 233 -3.21 12.68 3.78
N LEU A 234 -1.88 12.59 3.61
CA LEU A 234 -0.88 13.41 4.26
C LEU A 234 -0.26 14.31 3.19
N TYR A 235 -0.52 15.60 3.30
CA TYR A 235 0.06 16.63 2.45
C TYR A 235 0.99 17.50 3.30
N ARG A 236 2.28 17.58 2.92
CA ARG A 236 3.30 18.34 3.68
C ARG A 236 3.26 18.05 5.18
N SER A 237 3.05 16.80 5.52
CA SER A 237 2.77 16.33 6.89
C SER A 237 3.86 15.32 7.26
N ASP A 238 4.83 15.77 8.03
CA ASP A 238 6.08 15.06 8.30
C ASP A 238 6.07 14.41 9.70
N ASN A 239 6.91 13.38 9.90
CA ASN A 239 7.13 12.76 11.22
C ASN A 239 5.87 12.19 11.89
N ASN A 240 4.92 11.65 11.12
CA ASN A 240 3.72 11.06 11.69
C ASN A 240 3.79 9.53 11.77
N THR A 241 3.12 8.97 12.77
CA THR A 241 2.89 7.53 12.90
C THR A 241 1.47 7.18 12.48
N VAL A 242 1.31 6.35 11.44
CA VAL A 242 0.02 5.88 10.92
C VAL A 242 -0.11 4.39 11.21
N THR A 243 -0.95 3.99 12.16
CA THR A 243 -1.02 2.59 12.61
C THR A 243 -2.41 2.02 12.91
N GLY A 244 -2.64 0.74 12.61
CA GLY A 244 -3.90 0.08 12.94
C GLY A 244 -5.13 0.60 12.18
N ASN A 245 -4.95 1.40 11.13
CA ASN A 245 -6.06 1.98 10.36
C ASN A 245 -6.63 0.96 9.36
N ILE A 246 -7.93 1.05 9.09
CA ILE A 246 -8.61 0.22 8.09
C ILE A 246 -9.10 1.14 6.96
N LEU A 247 -8.36 1.14 5.86
CA LEU A 247 -8.60 2.02 4.71
C LEU A 247 -8.98 1.15 3.52
N LYS A 248 -10.28 1.08 3.24
CA LYS A 248 -10.81 0.07 2.32
C LYS A 248 -11.73 0.64 1.26
N ASN A 249 -11.66 0.07 0.06
CA ASN A 249 -12.54 0.39 -1.03
C ASN A 249 -12.53 1.91 -1.29
N ASN A 250 -11.39 2.58 -1.25
CA ASN A 250 -11.24 3.99 -1.63
C ASN A 250 -10.88 4.06 -3.11
N ARG A 251 -11.34 5.09 -3.82
CA ARG A 251 -11.23 5.13 -5.30
C ARG A 251 -9.78 5.19 -5.76
N PHE A 252 -8.95 5.91 -5.02
CA PHE A 252 -7.52 6.07 -5.29
C PHE A 252 -6.70 5.31 -4.26
N ALA A 253 -5.99 6.00 -3.36
CA ALA A 253 -5.13 5.33 -2.39
C ALA A 253 -5.85 5.03 -1.06
N GLY A 254 -5.42 3.97 -0.37
CA GLY A 254 -5.70 3.82 1.05
C GLY A 254 -5.02 4.96 1.81
N VAL A 255 -3.69 5.05 1.71
CA VAL A 255 -2.88 6.18 2.20
C VAL A 255 -2.17 6.88 1.04
N TYR A 256 -2.23 8.21 1.00
CA TYR A 256 -1.44 9.02 0.09
C TYR A 256 -0.48 9.93 0.86
N LEU A 257 0.83 9.73 0.67
CA LEU A 257 1.88 10.62 1.14
C LEU A 257 2.29 11.52 -0.03
N TRP A 258 2.08 12.83 0.14
CA TRP A 258 2.45 13.82 -0.86
C TRP A 258 3.25 14.94 -0.21
N LEU A 259 4.50 15.13 -0.68
CA LEU A 259 5.43 16.08 -0.08
C LEU A 259 5.60 15.86 1.44
N SER A 260 5.49 14.61 1.90
CA SER A 260 5.38 14.24 3.32
C SER A 260 6.48 13.24 3.67
N ASN A 261 7.42 13.64 4.51
CA ASN A 261 8.66 12.95 4.78
C ASN A 261 8.68 12.31 6.16
N GLU A 262 9.55 11.32 6.33
CA GLU A 262 9.88 10.75 7.65
C GLU A 262 8.65 10.21 8.42
N ASN A 263 7.62 9.75 7.70
CA ASN A 263 6.44 9.10 8.29
C ASN A 263 6.63 7.59 8.45
N GLU A 264 5.99 7.01 9.45
CA GLU A 264 6.00 5.58 9.76
C GLU A 264 4.58 4.99 9.62
N LEU A 265 4.40 4.03 8.72
CA LEU A 265 3.12 3.39 8.39
C LEU A 265 3.20 1.90 8.71
N PHE A 266 2.52 1.43 9.76
CA PHE A 266 2.53 0.01 10.13
C PHE A 266 1.25 -0.55 10.72
N ASP A 267 1.06 -1.87 10.66
CA ASP A 267 -0.16 -2.57 11.12
C ASP A 267 -1.46 -2.02 10.49
N ASN A 268 -1.40 -1.39 9.31
CA ASN A 268 -2.59 -0.92 8.62
C ASN A 268 -3.18 -2.00 7.69
N GLN A 269 -4.49 -1.96 7.52
CA GLN A 269 -5.23 -2.79 6.58
C GLN A 269 -5.69 -1.96 5.39
N LEU A 270 -5.03 -2.14 4.26
CA LEU A 270 -5.21 -1.39 3.02
C LEU A 270 -5.88 -2.29 1.99
N LEU A 271 -7.21 -2.22 1.90
CA LEU A 271 -8.01 -3.27 1.27
C LEU A 271 -8.79 -2.75 0.06
N ALA A 272 -8.58 -3.30 -1.13
CA ALA A 272 -9.37 -3.02 -2.33
C ALA A 272 -9.44 -1.53 -2.74
N ASN A 273 -8.35 -0.79 -2.54
CA ASN A 273 -8.15 0.54 -3.09
C ASN A 273 -7.45 0.42 -4.45
N ASN A 274 -7.37 1.50 -5.25
CA ASN A 274 -6.55 1.46 -6.47
C ASN A 274 -5.05 1.38 -6.15
N TYR A 275 -4.63 2.11 -5.11
CA TYR A 275 -3.32 2.03 -4.49
C TYR A 275 -3.47 1.65 -3.02
N GLY A 276 -2.73 0.68 -2.49
CA GLY A 276 -2.67 0.49 -1.04
C GLY A 276 -2.04 1.72 -0.39
N VAL A 277 -0.78 1.99 -0.75
CA VAL A 277 -0.05 3.21 -0.41
C VAL A 277 0.49 3.86 -1.68
N LEU A 278 0.33 5.18 -1.80
CA LEU A 278 1.00 6.00 -2.81
C LEU A 278 1.95 6.98 -2.13
N VAL A 279 3.22 6.95 -2.51
CA VAL A 279 4.27 7.85 -2.03
C VAL A 279 4.75 8.71 -3.19
N SER A 280 4.56 10.02 -3.09
CA SER A 280 4.90 10.97 -4.17
C SER A 280 5.67 12.16 -3.63
N ALA A 281 6.86 12.39 -4.20
CA ALA A 281 7.77 13.46 -3.79
C ALA A 281 7.98 13.50 -2.27
N SER A 282 8.17 12.33 -1.66
CA SER A 282 8.13 12.11 -0.22
C SER A 282 9.29 11.19 0.17
N ASP A 283 10.16 11.67 1.03
CA ASP A 283 11.44 11.03 1.34
C ASP A 283 11.44 10.35 2.71
N LYS A 284 12.25 9.30 2.83
CA LYS A 284 12.54 8.62 4.11
C LYS A 284 11.34 8.12 4.91
N ASN A 285 10.26 7.72 4.24
CA ASN A 285 9.14 7.09 4.91
C ASN A 285 9.40 5.59 5.14
N SER A 286 8.90 5.08 6.26
CA SER A 286 8.97 3.66 6.63
C SER A 286 7.58 3.05 6.49
N ILE A 287 7.41 2.07 5.61
CA ILE A 287 6.13 1.41 5.33
C ILE A 287 6.31 -0.07 5.59
N HIS A 288 5.84 -0.55 6.74
CA HIS A 288 6.12 -1.92 7.16
C HIS A 288 5.00 -2.63 7.89
N ASP A 289 5.02 -3.96 7.88
CA ASP A 289 4.08 -4.79 8.62
C ASP A 289 2.59 -4.46 8.29
N ASN A 290 2.32 -3.97 7.08
CA ASN A 290 0.95 -3.69 6.62
C ASN A 290 0.37 -4.87 5.85
N LEU A 291 -0.96 -5.02 5.92
CA LEU A 291 -1.73 -5.90 5.05
C LEU A 291 -2.27 -5.10 3.86
N VAL A 292 -1.75 -5.41 2.67
CA VAL A 292 -2.12 -4.78 1.40
C VAL A 292 -2.83 -5.80 0.52
N PHE A 293 -4.15 -5.73 0.47
CA PHE A 293 -4.98 -6.80 -0.09
C PHE A 293 -5.87 -6.31 -1.23
N ALA A 294 -5.83 -6.97 -2.38
CA ALA A 294 -6.69 -6.69 -3.54
C ALA A 294 -6.59 -5.26 -4.09
N ASN A 295 -5.42 -4.63 -4.00
CA ASN A 295 -5.19 -3.33 -4.62
C ASN A 295 -4.51 -3.55 -5.99
N PRO A 296 -5.01 -3.01 -7.11
CA PRO A 296 -4.35 -3.10 -8.41
C PRO A 296 -2.87 -2.71 -8.35
N THR A 297 -2.52 -1.70 -7.55
CA THR A 297 -1.14 -1.46 -7.14
C THR A 297 -1.06 -1.52 -5.62
N GLY A 298 -0.22 -2.40 -5.07
CA GLY A 298 -0.05 -2.53 -3.63
C GLY A 298 0.58 -1.27 -3.03
N ILE A 299 1.85 -1.04 -3.32
CA ILE A 299 2.60 0.14 -2.86
C ILE A 299 3.30 0.78 -4.05
N GLN A 300 3.14 2.09 -4.25
CA GLN A 300 3.88 2.83 -5.28
C GLN A 300 4.75 3.93 -4.67
N VAL A 301 6.00 4.03 -5.13
CA VAL A 301 6.93 5.12 -4.85
C VAL A 301 7.27 5.87 -6.13
N THR A 302 7.04 7.18 -6.13
CA THR A 302 7.25 8.02 -7.32
C THR A 302 7.57 9.49 -7.02
N GLY A 303 7.64 10.32 -8.05
CA GLY A 303 7.74 11.77 -7.91
C GLY A 303 9.12 12.25 -7.43
N GLY A 304 10.19 11.50 -7.70
CA GLY A 304 11.54 11.82 -7.24
C GLY A 304 11.83 11.42 -5.79
N SER A 305 10.95 10.62 -5.18
CA SER A 305 11.10 10.15 -3.79
C SER A 305 12.36 9.31 -3.58
N THR A 306 12.99 9.47 -2.42
CA THR A 306 14.26 8.85 -2.05
C THR A 306 14.27 8.35 -0.61
N GLY A 307 15.08 7.31 -0.35
CA GLY A 307 15.33 6.82 1.01
C GLY A 307 14.12 6.15 1.69
N ASN A 308 13.05 5.81 0.97
CA ASN A 308 11.89 5.15 1.57
C ASN A 308 12.18 3.65 1.77
N SER A 309 11.72 3.10 2.89
CA SER A 309 11.82 1.68 3.23
C SER A 309 10.44 1.03 3.19
N ILE A 310 10.28 0.01 2.34
CA ILE A 310 9.08 -0.80 2.19
C ILE A 310 9.44 -2.19 2.69
N ALA A 311 9.06 -2.51 3.93
CA ALA A 311 9.57 -3.70 4.60
C ALA A 311 8.48 -4.60 5.20
N ARG A 312 8.60 -5.93 5.12
CA ARG A 312 7.72 -6.84 5.89
C ARG A 312 6.21 -6.67 5.64
N ASN A 313 5.82 -6.14 4.48
CA ASN A 313 4.41 -6.02 4.12
C ASN A 313 3.91 -7.33 3.53
N ILE A 314 2.62 -7.63 3.76
CA ILE A 314 1.92 -8.72 3.08
C ILE A 314 1.13 -8.09 1.93
N ILE A 315 1.51 -8.40 0.69
CA ILE A 315 0.86 -7.91 -0.51
C ILE A 315 0.31 -9.10 -1.28
N THR A 316 -1.01 -9.18 -1.43
CA THR A 316 -1.64 -10.39 -1.99
C THR A 316 -2.94 -10.09 -2.72
N GLN A 317 -3.29 -10.99 -3.65
CA GLN A 317 -4.53 -11.20 -4.42
C GLN A 317 -4.33 -11.12 -5.93
N GLU A 318 -5.02 -12.00 -6.66
CA GLU A 318 -4.93 -12.21 -8.12
C GLU A 318 -5.18 -10.97 -8.99
N ASN A 319 -5.91 -9.96 -8.48
CA ASN A 319 -6.16 -8.71 -9.21
C ASN A 319 -5.10 -7.62 -8.94
N THR A 320 -4.04 -7.95 -8.22
CA THR A 320 -2.91 -7.05 -7.96
C THR A 320 -2.01 -7.04 -9.19
N LYS A 321 -1.98 -5.93 -9.93
CA LYS A 321 -1.08 -5.76 -11.08
C LYS A 321 0.37 -5.60 -10.64
N TYR A 322 0.62 -4.70 -9.68
CA TYR A 322 1.95 -4.47 -9.13
C TYR A 322 1.91 -4.65 -7.62
N GLY A 323 2.74 -5.55 -7.07
CA GLY A 323 2.92 -5.66 -5.63
C GLY A 323 3.56 -4.38 -5.08
N VAL A 324 4.80 -4.13 -5.49
CA VAL A 324 5.51 -2.86 -5.25
C VAL A 324 5.98 -2.26 -6.58
N ALA A 325 5.68 -0.99 -6.81
CA ALA A 325 6.12 -0.25 -7.99
C ALA A 325 7.00 0.94 -7.59
N ILE A 326 8.20 1.02 -8.15
CA ILE A 326 9.08 2.18 -8.04
C ILE A 326 9.21 2.80 -9.43
N GLU A 327 8.84 4.07 -9.57
CA GLU A 327 8.92 4.80 -10.84
C GLU A 327 9.44 6.22 -10.61
N ARG A 328 10.49 6.62 -11.32
CA ARG A 328 11.09 7.97 -11.20
C ARG A 328 11.47 8.29 -9.76
N ALA A 329 12.12 7.35 -9.09
CA ALA A 329 12.49 7.40 -7.68
C ALA A 329 13.80 6.63 -7.46
N THR A 330 14.64 7.06 -6.52
CA THR A 330 16.01 6.54 -6.39
C THR A 330 16.41 6.29 -4.95
N GLY A 331 17.22 5.28 -4.67
CA GLY A 331 17.71 5.04 -3.31
C GLY A 331 16.63 4.57 -2.34
N ASN A 332 15.62 3.83 -2.80
CA ASN A 332 14.58 3.23 -1.96
C ASN A 332 14.82 1.74 -1.76
N GLU A 333 14.27 1.18 -0.70
CA GLU A 333 14.46 -0.20 -0.28
C GLU A 333 13.14 -0.97 -0.25
N VAL A 334 13.11 -2.16 -0.84
CA VAL A 334 12.00 -3.13 -0.81
C VAL A 334 12.55 -4.40 -0.17
N VAL A 335 12.24 -4.64 1.10
CA VAL A 335 12.91 -5.66 1.92
C VAL A 335 11.94 -6.59 2.64
N ASP A 336 12.19 -7.90 2.67
CA ASP A 336 11.39 -8.85 3.45
C ASP A 336 9.87 -8.81 3.19
N ASN A 337 9.42 -8.37 2.01
CA ASN A 337 7.99 -8.34 1.70
C ASN A 337 7.52 -9.72 1.24
N ALA A 338 6.32 -10.07 1.70
CA ALA A 338 5.60 -11.27 1.31
C ALA A 338 4.63 -10.91 0.18
N ILE A 339 5.03 -11.17 -1.07
CA ILE A 339 4.27 -10.77 -2.26
C ILE A 339 3.76 -12.03 -2.96
N THR A 340 2.45 -12.24 -2.97
CA THR A 340 1.82 -13.40 -3.64
C THR A 340 0.73 -12.97 -4.60
N ASP A 341 0.51 -13.74 -5.66
CA ASP A 341 -0.62 -13.58 -6.58
C ASP A 341 -0.65 -12.23 -7.32
N ALA A 342 0.46 -11.49 -7.32
CA ALA A 342 0.62 -10.27 -8.08
C ALA A 342 1.06 -10.58 -9.51
N GLU A 343 0.47 -9.93 -10.52
CA GLU A 343 0.92 -10.06 -11.91
C GLU A 343 2.41 -9.74 -12.02
N THR A 344 2.84 -8.61 -11.48
CA THR A 344 4.25 -8.26 -11.26
C THR A 344 4.51 -8.06 -9.77
N GLY A 345 5.41 -8.85 -9.18
CA GLY A 345 5.76 -8.74 -7.77
C GLY A 345 6.41 -7.39 -7.43
N VAL A 346 7.55 -7.10 -8.03
CA VAL A 346 8.25 -5.81 -7.91
C VAL A 346 8.54 -5.24 -9.30
N TYR A 347 8.17 -3.98 -9.51
CA TYR A 347 8.40 -3.25 -10.75
C TYR A 347 9.36 -2.08 -10.53
N LEU A 348 10.56 -2.17 -11.09
CA LEU A 348 11.57 -1.11 -11.12
C LEU A 348 11.48 -0.39 -12.46
N GLY A 349 10.56 0.57 -12.53
CA GLY A 349 10.19 1.23 -13.77
C GLY A 349 11.18 2.27 -14.29
N VAL A 350 10.65 3.16 -15.12
CA VAL A 350 11.39 4.27 -15.72
C VAL A 350 12.06 5.14 -14.65
N GLN A 351 13.39 5.31 -14.74
CA GLN A 351 14.17 6.13 -13.80
C GLN A 351 14.05 5.66 -12.34
N ALA A 352 13.79 4.36 -12.13
CA ALA A 352 13.90 3.71 -10.83
C ALA A 352 15.35 3.26 -10.64
N ASP A 353 16.25 4.18 -10.31
CA ASP A 353 17.68 3.91 -10.27
C ASP A 353 18.23 3.82 -8.84
N HIS A 354 19.28 3.01 -8.61
CA HIS A 354 19.91 2.87 -7.29
C HIS A 354 18.96 2.43 -6.15
N ASN A 355 17.96 1.60 -6.45
CA ASN A 355 17.08 1.01 -5.44
C ASN A 355 17.57 -0.39 -5.05
N THR A 356 17.17 -0.83 -3.86
CA THR A 356 17.46 -2.18 -3.35
C THR A 356 16.17 -2.98 -3.26
N VAL A 357 16.17 -4.18 -3.85
CA VAL A 357 15.10 -5.18 -3.72
C VAL A 357 15.72 -6.40 -3.11
N SER A 358 15.54 -6.62 -1.80
CA SER A 358 16.22 -7.72 -1.13
C SER A 358 15.40 -8.56 -0.16
N ALA A 359 15.73 -9.84 -0.02
CA ALA A 359 15.09 -10.76 0.92
C ALA A 359 13.55 -10.86 0.77
N ASN A 360 12.97 -10.45 -0.35
CA ASN A 360 11.53 -10.61 -0.58
C ASN A 360 11.21 -12.05 -0.96
N THR A 361 10.02 -12.52 -0.57
CA THR A 361 9.46 -13.78 -1.07
C THR A 361 8.33 -13.45 -2.03
N ILE A 362 8.56 -13.71 -3.32
CA ILE A 362 7.68 -13.35 -4.44
C ILE A 362 7.21 -14.63 -5.13
N VAL A 363 5.91 -14.92 -5.03
CA VAL A 363 5.34 -16.23 -5.38
C VAL A 363 4.08 -16.08 -6.23
N ALA A 364 3.90 -16.96 -7.21
CA ALA A 364 2.69 -17.08 -8.04
C ALA A 364 2.33 -15.77 -8.79
N GLY A 365 2.92 -15.56 -9.96
CA GLY A 365 2.69 -14.34 -10.75
C GLY A 365 3.13 -14.48 -12.20
N ALA A 366 3.01 -13.40 -12.97
CA ALA A 366 3.55 -13.37 -14.33
C ALA A 366 5.03 -12.98 -14.31
N TYR A 367 5.40 -12.01 -13.47
CA TYR A 367 6.73 -11.43 -13.39
C TYR A 367 7.14 -11.28 -11.93
N GLY A 368 8.22 -11.93 -11.49
CA GLY A 368 8.71 -11.77 -10.12
C GLY A 368 9.25 -10.35 -9.89
N VAL A 369 10.29 -9.98 -10.65
CA VAL A 369 10.87 -8.64 -10.68
C VAL A 369 11.03 -8.17 -12.12
N GLU A 370 10.40 -7.06 -12.49
CA GLU A 370 10.56 -6.42 -13.80
C GLU A 370 11.47 -5.19 -13.69
N VAL A 371 12.51 -5.10 -14.54
CA VAL A 371 13.61 -4.14 -14.41
C VAL A 371 13.78 -3.28 -15.66
N ILE A 372 13.44 -2.00 -15.55
CA ILE A 372 13.67 -0.96 -16.56
C ILE A 372 14.70 0.09 -16.05
N GLY A 373 14.81 0.24 -14.73
CA GLY A 373 15.79 1.11 -14.06
C GLY A 373 17.23 0.56 -14.07
N SER A 374 18.19 1.42 -13.73
CA SER A 374 19.63 1.11 -13.73
C SER A 374 20.25 1.20 -12.33
N TYR A 375 21.39 0.54 -12.13
CA TYR A 375 22.16 0.58 -10.89
C TYR A 375 21.42 0.06 -9.65
N ASN A 376 20.40 -0.78 -9.81
CA ASN A 376 19.68 -1.38 -8.70
C ASN A 376 20.40 -2.62 -8.17
N ASP A 377 20.21 -2.89 -6.87
CA ASP A 377 20.65 -4.11 -6.21
C ASP A 377 19.44 -5.04 -6.00
N ILE A 378 19.46 -6.22 -6.61
CA ILE A 378 18.40 -7.22 -6.50
C ILE A 378 19.02 -8.46 -5.87
N SER A 379 18.77 -8.68 -4.58
CA SER A 379 19.53 -9.66 -3.83
C SER A 379 18.76 -10.48 -2.81
N ARG A 380 19.17 -11.73 -2.57
CA ARG A 380 18.58 -12.59 -1.54
C ARG A 380 17.07 -12.88 -1.67
N ASN A 381 16.45 -12.58 -2.81
CA ASN A 381 15.02 -12.80 -3.00
C ASN A 381 14.74 -14.27 -3.35
N LEU A 382 13.64 -14.81 -2.81
CA LEU A 382 13.04 -16.06 -3.29
C LEU A 382 11.96 -15.70 -4.30
N ILE A 383 12.21 -16.03 -5.57
CA ILE A 383 11.30 -15.74 -6.69
C ILE A 383 10.88 -17.06 -7.31
N SER A 384 9.63 -17.44 -7.11
CA SER A 384 9.13 -18.74 -7.54
C SER A 384 7.75 -18.69 -8.17
N GLN A 385 7.44 -19.71 -8.96
CA GLN A 385 6.12 -19.91 -9.57
C GLN A 385 5.71 -18.70 -10.42
N GLN A 386 6.68 -18.10 -11.10
CA GLN A 386 6.47 -17.01 -12.04
C GLN A 386 6.52 -17.51 -13.48
N ARG A 387 5.79 -16.86 -14.39
CA ARG A 387 6.09 -17.03 -15.82
C ARG A 387 7.51 -16.53 -16.16
N HIS A 388 7.95 -15.43 -15.57
CA HIS A 388 9.35 -14.98 -15.59
C HIS A 388 9.78 -14.53 -14.20
N GLY A 389 10.88 -15.08 -13.67
CA GLY A 389 11.42 -14.71 -12.37
C GLY A 389 11.91 -13.27 -12.34
N ILE A 390 13.02 -12.98 -13.04
CA ILE A 390 13.51 -11.61 -13.24
C ILE A 390 13.52 -11.30 -14.74
N LEU A 391 12.85 -10.21 -15.13
CA LEU A 391 12.67 -9.81 -16.51
C LEU A 391 13.21 -8.40 -16.76
N PHE A 392 14.07 -8.27 -17.77
CA PHE A 392 14.42 -7.00 -18.38
C PHE A 392 13.62 -6.90 -19.68
N PRO A 393 12.52 -6.14 -19.76
CA PRO A 393 11.65 -6.12 -20.92
C PRO A 393 12.32 -5.39 -22.09
N GLU A 394 12.08 -5.82 -23.32
CA GLU A 394 12.62 -5.17 -24.53
C GLU A 394 12.32 -3.66 -24.58
N THR A 395 13.36 -2.84 -24.79
CA THR A 395 13.18 -1.38 -24.90
C THR A 395 13.24 -0.88 -26.34
N TYR A 396 13.64 -1.74 -27.28
CA TYR A 396 13.80 -1.45 -28.71
C TYR A 396 14.68 -0.22 -28.97
N GLY A 397 15.80 -0.13 -28.25
CA GLY A 397 16.78 0.97 -28.35
C GLY A 397 16.33 2.28 -27.72
N LYS A 398 15.16 2.34 -27.06
CA LYS A 398 14.70 3.56 -26.37
C LYS A 398 15.47 3.82 -25.09
N ARG A 399 16.02 2.78 -24.47
CA ARG A 399 16.74 2.85 -23.19
C ARG A 399 17.90 1.87 -23.19
N THR A 400 18.81 2.02 -22.24
CA THR A 400 19.86 1.04 -21.97
C THR A 400 19.83 0.78 -20.48
N ILE A 401 19.64 -0.48 -20.11
CA ILE A 401 19.47 -0.90 -18.71
C ILE A 401 20.84 -1.38 -18.22
N VAL A 402 21.46 -0.64 -17.30
CA VAL A 402 22.87 -0.85 -16.96
C VAL A 402 23.17 -0.92 -15.48
N GLY A 403 24.27 -1.57 -15.14
CA GLY A 403 24.87 -1.49 -13.82
C GLY A 403 24.04 -2.13 -12.69
N ASN A 404 22.98 -2.86 -13.00
CA ASN A 404 22.23 -3.59 -11.98
C ASN A 404 23.07 -4.79 -11.48
N SER A 405 22.93 -5.08 -10.19
CA SER A 405 23.58 -6.18 -9.49
C SER A 405 22.52 -7.19 -9.07
N LEU A 406 22.58 -8.39 -9.60
CA LEU A 406 21.66 -9.49 -9.27
C LEU A 406 22.46 -10.56 -8.55
N HIS A 407 22.24 -10.76 -7.25
CA HIS A 407 23.02 -11.73 -6.50
C HIS A 407 22.31 -12.43 -5.35
N GLU A 408 22.70 -13.68 -5.13
CA GLU A 408 22.19 -14.48 -4.01
C GLU A 408 20.67 -14.68 -4.03
N ASN A 409 20.00 -14.49 -5.17
CA ASN A 409 18.58 -14.80 -5.32
C ASN A 409 18.39 -16.30 -5.56
N VAL A 410 17.28 -16.86 -5.06
CA VAL A 410 16.82 -18.21 -5.40
C VAL A 410 15.66 -18.11 -6.37
N LEU A 411 15.84 -18.66 -7.57
CA LEU A 411 14.82 -18.67 -8.62
C LEU A 411 14.45 -20.12 -8.93
N SER A 412 13.19 -20.46 -8.72
CA SER A 412 12.73 -21.85 -8.80
C SER A 412 11.31 -21.94 -9.34
N GLU A 413 11.02 -23.02 -10.07
CA GLU A 413 9.65 -23.29 -10.55
C GLU A 413 9.06 -22.13 -11.36
N ASN A 414 9.92 -21.34 -12.02
CA ASN A 414 9.51 -20.33 -12.98
C ASN A 414 9.58 -20.93 -14.39
N ASP A 415 8.75 -20.47 -15.33
CA ASP A 415 8.90 -20.89 -16.74
C ASP A 415 10.25 -20.39 -17.30
N HIS A 416 10.68 -19.20 -16.88
CA HIS A 416 11.99 -18.60 -17.12
C HIS A 416 12.50 -17.97 -15.83
N ASN A 417 13.72 -18.28 -15.39
CA ASN A 417 14.31 -17.68 -14.19
C ASN A 417 14.81 -16.25 -14.45
N LEU A 418 15.60 -16.03 -15.51
CA LEU A 418 16.20 -14.71 -15.80
C LEU A 418 16.24 -14.42 -17.29
N TYR A 419 15.67 -13.29 -17.70
CA TYR A 419 15.74 -12.78 -19.06
C TYR A 419 16.38 -11.39 -19.10
N LEU A 420 17.52 -11.26 -19.78
CA LEU A 420 18.19 -10.00 -20.06
C LEU A 420 18.00 -9.61 -21.53
N ASN A 421 17.34 -8.48 -21.82
CA ASN A 421 17.04 -8.04 -23.19
C ASN A 421 18.29 -7.58 -23.98
N HIS A 422 18.07 -7.28 -25.27
CA HIS A 422 19.07 -6.79 -26.21
C HIS A 422 19.69 -5.42 -25.85
N ASP A 423 19.01 -4.65 -25.02
CA ASP A 423 19.42 -3.29 -24.63
C ASP A 423 20.13 -3.26 -23.26
N SER A 424 20.16 -4.37 -22.53
CA SER A 424 20.80 -4.50 -21.23
C SER A 424 22.32 -4.59 -21.38
N ARG A 425 23.06 -3.88 -20.52
CA ARG A 425 24.53 -3.85 -20.60
C ARG A 425 25.18 -3.72 -19.23
N ILE A 426 26.34 -4.36 -19.05
CA ILE A 426 27.22 -4.13 -17.89
C ILE A 426 26.45 -4.35 -16.57
N ASN A 427 25.57 -5.36 -16.55
CA ASN A 427 24.96 -5.85 -15.31
C ASN A 427 25.87 -6.96 -14.72
N THR A 428 25.80 -7.15 -13.40
CA THR A 428 26.61 -8.14 -12.67
C THR A 428 25.69 -9.19 -12.06
N ILE A 429 25.89 -10.46 -12.41
CA ILE A 429 25.04 -11.59 -12.01
C ILE A 429 25.91 -12.65 -11.36
N TYR A 430 25.77 -12.88 -10.05
CA TYR A 430 26.62 -13.83 -9.32
C TYR A 430 25.94 -14.36 -8.05
N GLY A 431 26.31 -15.55 -7.60
CA GLY A 431 25.78 -16.15 -6.38
C GLY A 431 24.31 -16.55 -6.43
N ASN A 432 23.62 -16.41 -7.57
CA ASN A 432 22.21 -16.78 -7.69
C ASN A 432 22.06 -18.30 -7.83
N TYR A 433 20.89 -18.81 -7.45
CA TYR A 433 20.51 -20.20 -7.55
C TYR A 433 19.41 -20.36 -8.59
N PHE A 434 19.79 -20.82 -9.78
CA PHE A 434 18.87 -21.13 -10.86
C PHE A 434 18.46 -22.61 -10.78
N LEU A 435 17.28 -22.85 -10.21
CA LEU A 435 16.71 -24.18 -10.05
C LEU A 435 15.77 -24.50 -11.22
N GLY A 436 15.68 -25.79 -11.57
CA GLY A 436 14.95 -26.36 -12.69
C GLY A 436 15.84 -26.85 -13.83
N THR A 437 15.26 -27.69 -14.70
CA THR A 437 15.97 -28.30 -15.84
C THR A 437 15.40 -27.89 -17.21
N GLY A 438 14.64 -26.80 -17.27
CA GLY A 438 14.05 -26.29 -18.52
C GLY A 438 15.11 -25.79 -19.51
N GLU A 439 14.83 -25.91 -20.81
CA GLU A 439 15.79 -25.59 -21.88
C GLU A 439 16.15 -24.08 -21.99
N ALA A 440 15.34 -23.18 -21.43
CA ALA A 440 15.50 -21.73 -21.55
C ALA A 440 15.28 -20.98 -20.22
N LEU A 441 15.76 -21.54 -19.10
CA LEU A 441 15.57 -20.88 -17.79
C LEU A 441 16.35 -19.57 -17.64
N VAL A 442 17.46 -19.41 -18.36
CA VAL A 442 18.29 -18.20 -18.28
C VAL A 442 18.72 -17.78 -19.68
N GLU A 443 18.39 -16.55 -20.05
CA GLU A 443 18.68 -15.99 -21.35
C GLU A 443 19.36 -14.62 -21.23
N ASP A 444 20.50 -14.46 -21.89
CA ASP A 444 21.23 -13.21 -21.97
C ASP A 444 21.36 -12.73 -23.41
N TYR A 445 20.55 -11.76 -23.80
CA TYR A 445 20.68 -11.05 -25.08
C TYR A 445 21.51 -9.76 -24.95
N GLY A 446 21.92 -9.41 -23.73
CA GLY A 446 22.61 -8.18 -23.42
C GLY A 446 24.07 -8.17 -23.84
N LYS A 447 24.75 -7.05 -23.57
CA LYS A 447 26.15 -6.83 -23.97
C LYS A 447 27.01 -6.42 -22.78
N GLY A 448 28.07 -7.19 -22.53
CA GLY A 448 29.02 -6.91 -21.46
C GLY A 448 28.46 -7.18 -20.06
N ASN A 449 27.38 -7.94 -19.95
CA ASN A 449 26.94 -8.50 -18.67
C ASN A 449 28.02 -9.48 -18.15
N THR A 450 28.22 -9.52 -16.84
CA THR A 450 29.21 -10.39 -16.19
C THR A 450 28.52 -11.40 -15.31
N TRP A 451 28.95 -12.65 -15.39
CA TRP A 451 28.33 -13.80 -14.72
C TRP A 451 29.19 -14.37 -13.58
N THR A 452 30.29 -13.69 -13.27
CA THR A 452 31.20 -14.01 -12.17
C THR A 452 31.70 -12.71 -11.57
N HIS A 453 31.67 -12.60 -10.24
CA HIS A 453 32.19 -11.45 -9.51
C HIS A 453 33.00 -11.92 -8.31
N GLY A 454 34.20 -11.36 -8.12
CA GLY A 454 35.06 -11.71 -6.97
C GLY A 454 35.44 -13.20 -6.90
N GLY A 455 35.46 -13.92 -8.02
CA GLY A 455 35.71 -15.36 -8.06
C GLY A 455 34.50 -16.24 -7.71
N LYS A 456 33.31 -15.67 -7.56
CA LYS A 456 32.05 -16.37 -7.29
C LYS A 456 31.11 -16.23 -8.50
N GLY A 457 30.61 -17.36 -9.01
CA GLY A 457 29.59 -17.45 -10.05
C GLY A 457 28.23 -17.86 -9.48
N ASN A 458 27.38 -18.46 -10.31
CA ASN A 458 26.01 -18.86 -9.97
C ASN A 458 25.89 -20.38 -9.85
N TYR A 459 24.88 -20.85 -9.12
CA TYR A 459 24.49 -22.25 -9.10
C TYR A 459 23.50 -22.54 -10.22
N TRP A 460 23.73 -23.63 -10.95
CA TRP A 460 22.87 -24.09 -12.03
C TRP A 460 22.51 -25.55 -11.77
N GLU A 461 21.22 -25.87 -11.65
CA GLU A 461 20.80 -27.26 -11.42
C GLU A 461 21.19 -28.21 -12.57
N THR A 462 21.44 -27.66 -13.76
CA THR A 462 21.91 -28.40 -14.95
C THR A 462 23.44 -28.49 -15.07
N TYR A 463 24.21 -27.90 -14.15
CA TYR A 463 25.67 -27.93 -14.21
C TYR A 463 26.20 -29.35 -13.95
N THR A 464 27.04 -29.85 -14.86
CA THR A 464 27.61 -31.21 -14.80
C THR A 464 29.14 -31.22 -14.74
N GLY A 465 29.77 -30.05 -14.59
CA GLY A 465 31.22 -29.96 -14.43
C GLY A 465 31.70 -30.53 -13.09
N THR A 466 33.01 -30.70 -12.97
CA THR A 466 33.65 -31.20 -11.76
C THR A 466 34.20 -30.07 -10.91
N ASP A 467 34.30 -30.30 -9.60
CA ASP A 467 35.09 -29.53 -8.66
C ASP A 467 36.19 -30.46 -8.13
N ALA A 468 37.33 -30.49 -8.83
CA ALA A 468 38.43 -31.41 -8.54
C ALA A 468 39.27 -30.98 -7.34
N ASN A 469 39.28 -29.68 -7.00
CA ASN A 469 40.06 -29.14 -5.89
C ASN A 469 39.23 -29.06 -4.58
N GLY A 470 37.92 -29.24 -4.64
CA GLY A 470 36.99 -29.27 -3.52
C GLY A 470 36.72 -27.90 -2.90
N ASP A 471 36.88 -26.81 -3.65
CA ASP A 471 36.68 -25.45 -3.15
C ASP A 471 35.23 -24.95 -3.27
N GLY A 472 34.32 -25.77 -3.82
CA GLY A 472 32.91 -25.45 -4.02
C GLY A 472 32.62 -24.73 -5.33
N ILE A 473 33.62 -24.54 -6.19
CA ILE A 473 33.54 -23.92 -7.51
C ILE A 473 33.83 -24.96 -8.59
N GLY A 474 33.03 -24.96 -9.65
CA GLY A 474 33.22 -25.83 -10.80
C GLY A 474 34.43 -25.41 -11.63
N ASP A 475 35.28 -26.38 -11.99
CA ASP A 475 36.50 -26.17 -12.79
C ASP A 475 36.21 -25.79 -14.26
N THR A 476 34.99 -26.03 -14.74
CA THR A 476 34.57 -25.76 -16.12
C THR A 476 33.56 -24.62 -16.15
N PRO A 477 33.77 -23.57 -16.97
CA PRO A 477 32.79 -22.49 -17.11
C PRO A 477 31.42 -22.96 -17.61
N MET A 478 30.36 -22.30 -17.15
CA MET A 478 29.00 -22.45 -17.68
C MET A 478 28.75 -21.34 -18.72
N THR A 479 28.35 -21.72 -19.93
CA THR A 479 28.05 -20.77 -21.00
C THR A 479 26.58 -20.35 -20.94
N VAL A 480 26.33 -19.04 -20.95
CA VAL A 480 24.98 -18.46 -20.99
C VAL A 480 24.66 -17.99 -22.40
N TYR A 481 23.57 -18.50 -22.96
CA TYR A 481 23.09 -18.16 -24.30
C TYR A 481 21.97 -17.12 -24.24
N PRO A 482 21.72 -16.37 -25.32
CA PRO A 482 22.45 -16.38 -26.60
C PRO A 482 23.72 -15.52 -26.67
N SER A 483 24.04 -14.70 -25.67
CA SER A 483 25.25 -13.85 -25.67
C SER A 483 26.57 -14.63 -25.72
N ALA A 484 26.53 -15.92 -25.36
CA ALA A 484 27.70 -16.78 -25.13
C ALA A 484 28.63 -16.24 -24.02
N ALA A 485 28.07 -15.49 -23.06
CA ALA A 485 28.77 -15.07 -21.87
C ALA A 485 29.16 -16.29 -21.01
N GLN A 486 30.20 -16.12 -20.19
CA GLN A 486 30.73 -17.20 -19.37
C GLN A 486 30.53 -16.89 -17.89
N ASP A 487 29.86 -17.78 -17.19
CA ASP A 487 30.04 -17.93 -15.75
C ASP A 487 31.29 -18.79 -15.53
N THR A 488 32.38 -18.13 -15.14
CA THR A 488 33.71 -18.73 -14.98
C THR A 488 33.94 -19.37 -13.62
N ALA A 489 33.00 -19.24 -12.67
CA ALA A 489 33.10 -19.86 -11.36
C ALA A 489 31.75 -20.43 -10.88
N PRO A 490 31.14 -21.38 -11.62
CA PRO A 490 29.84 -21.94 -11.24
C PRO A 490 29.88 -22.58 -9.85
N LEU A 491 28.84 -22.39 -9.05
CA LEU A 491 28.73 -23.03 -7.74
C LEU A 491 28.28 -24.49 -7.92
N VAL A 492 28.90 -25.43 -7.19
CA VAL A 492 28.55 -26.87 -7.27
C VAL A 492 27.69 -27.37 -6.11
N THR A 493 27.32 -26.49 -5.18
CA THR A 493 26.54 -26.84 -3.98
C THR A 493 25.39 -25.86 -3.71
N THR A 494 24.28 -26.40 -3.19
CA THR A 494 23.09 -25.65 -2.78
C THR A 494 23.19 -25.07 -1.37
N ALA A 495 24.24 -25.37 -0.59
CA ALA A 495 24.33 -24.96 0.81
C ALA A 495 24.21 -23.43 1.02
N GLY A 496 24.75 -22.63 0.10
CA GLY A 496 24.68 -21.17 0.13
C GLY A 496 23.30 -20.61 -0.23
N ALA A 497 22.38 -21.42 -0.75
CA ALA A 497 21.03 -20.97 -1.12
C ALA A 497 20.22 -20.48 0.09
N THR A 498 20.62 -20.90 1.30
CA THR A 498 19.98 -20.53 2.56
C THR A 498 19.86 -19.01 2.76
N VAL A 499 20.80 -18.23 2.24
CA VAL A 499 20.79 -16.75 2.33
C VAL A 499 19.78 -16.13 1.37
N GLY A 500 19.44 -16.84 0.28
CA GLY A 500 18.58 -16.36 -0.80
C GLY A 500 17.12 -16.80 -0.73
N LEU A 501 16.67 -17.36 0.40
CA LEU A 501 15.32 -17.88 0.57
C LEU A 501 14.28 -16.79 0.89
N GLY A 502 14.53 -15.54 0.48
CA GLY A 502 13.68 -14.40 0.80
C GLY A 502 13.56 -14.23 2.32
N ILE A 503 12.33 -14.05 2.79
CA ILE A 503 12.02 -13.87 4.21
C ILE A 503 12.60 -15.02 5.07
N LEU A 504 12.53 -16.26 4.58
CA LEU A 504 13.02 -17.43 5.31
C LEU A 504 14.53 -17.43 5.52
N GLY A 505 15.29 -16.74 4.65
CA GLY A 505 16.74 -16.57 4.81
C GLY A 505 17.10 -15.75 6.04
N ASP A 506 16.24 -14.79 6.40
CA ASP A 506 16.47 -13.81 7.46
C ASP A 506 15.82 -14.21 8.80
N LEU A 507 14.99 -15.26 8.81
CA LEU A 507 14.40 -15.77 10.05
C LEU A 507 15.44 -16.38 10.99
N SER A 508 15.25 -16.13 12.29
CA SER A 508 16.07 -16.73 13.34
C SER A 508 15.85 -18.24 13.41
N ARG A 509 16.89 -18.96 13.83
CA ARG A 509 16.85 -20.42 14.05
C ARG A 509 16.79 -20.71 15.53
N LYS A 510 15.86 -21.56 15.95
CA LYS A 510 15.74 -22.00 17.35
C LYS A 510 15.73 -23.52 17.45
N GLN A 511 16.33 -24.04 18.52
CA GLN A 511 16.20 -25.45 18.85
C GLN A 511 14.83 -25.69 19.51
N VAL A 512 14.06 -26.61 18.96
CA VAL A 512 12.80 -27.10 19.50
C VAL A 512 13.05 -28.50 20.05
N ILE A 513 12.65 -28.73 21.30
CA ILE A 513 12.74 -30.06 21.92
C ILE A 513 11.34 -30.63 22.02
N LEU A 514 11.09 -31.75 21.34
CA LEU A 514 9.86 -32.53 21.51
C LEU A 514 10.15 -33.71 22.43
N THR A 515 9.49 -33.77 23.58
CA THR A 515 9.51 -34.94 24.46
C THR A 515 8.24 -35.75 24.22
N THR A 516 8.36 -36.92 23.60
CA THR A 516 7.23 -37.81 23.29
C THR A 516 6.68 -38.49 24.54
N GLY A 517 5.50 -39.10 24.43
CA GLY A 517 4.83 -39.74 25.57
C GLY A 517 5.62 -40.90 26.23
N ASP A 518 6.57 -41.50 25.52
CA ASP A 518 7.50 -42.52 26.05
C ASP A 518 8.78 -41.93 26.66
N GLY A 519 8.93 -40.60 26.65
CA GLY A 519 10.08 -39.87 27.19
C GLY A 519 11.23 -39.66 26.19
N THR A 520 11.10 -40.09 24.93
CA THR A 520 12.11 -39.82 23.89
C THR A 520 12.20 -38.33 23.60
N GLN A 521 13.42 -37.80 23.49
CA GLN A 521 13.66 -36.40 23.16
C GLN A 521 14.17 -36.24 21.73
N LEU A 522 13.44 -35.45 20.95
CA LEU A 522 13.78 -35.07 19.58
C LEU A 522 14.23 -33.61 19.58
N LYS A 523 15.41 -33.34 19.02
CA LYS A 523 15.94 -31.99 18.87
C LYS A 523 15.83 -31.56 17.41
N ILE A 524 15.06 -30.51 17.16
CA ILE A 524 14.75 -30.01 15.81
C ILE A 524 15.21 -28.56 15.73
N THR A 525 16.02 -28.22 14.74
CA THR A 525 16.32 -26.82 14.45
C THR A 525 15.23 -26.29 13.53
N ALA A 526 14.48 -25.29 13.98
CA ALA A 526 13.38 -24.69 13.21
C ALA A 526 13.65 -23.20 12.95
N LEU A 527 13.20 -22.70 11.80
CA LEU A 527 13.04 -21.26 11.60
C LEU A 527 11.87 -20.74 12.44
N VAL A 528 11.99 -19.54 12.99
CA VAL A 528 10.94 -18.94 13.82
C VAL A 528 10.12 -17.97 13.00
N ALA A 529 8.82 -18.25 12.88
CA ALA A 529 7.83 -17.36 12.29
C ALA A 529 6.94 -16.76 13.40
N ASP A 530 7.34 -15.61 13.94
CA ASP A 530 6.70 -14.90 15.05
C ASP A 530 6.09 -13.54 14.67
N ALA A 531 6.25 -13.12 13.42
CA ALA A 531 5.64 -11.92 12.85
C ALA A 531 4.54 -12.24 11.83
N GLY A 532 3.71 -11.25 11.48
CA GLY A 532 2.60 -11.44 10.55
C GLY A 532 3.04 -11.95 9.18
N TYR A 533 4.01 -11.27 8.57
CA TYR A 533 4.53 -11.58 7.23
C TYR A 533 5.26 -12.93 7.16
N SER A 534 6.05 -13.27 8.19
CA SER A 534 6.77 -14.56 8.25
C SER A 534 5.82 -15.74 8.41
N ARG A 535 4.79 -15.58 9.27
CA ARG A 535 3.72 -16.58 9.41
C ARG A 535 2.87 -16.71 8.15
N PHE A 536 2.67 -15.61 7.43
CA PHE A 536 1.93 -15.63 6.16
C PHE A 536 2.68 -16.43 5.09
N ILE A 537 4.00 -16.27 5.00
CA ILE A 537 4.80 -17.01 4.01
C ILE A 537 4.88 -18.50 4.34
N GLY A 538 5.37 -18.89 5.53
CA GLY A 538 5.63 -20.31 5.79
C GLY A 538 6.47 -20.95 4.68
N PHE A 539 6.06 -22.09 4.12
CA PHE A 539 6.73 -22.71 2.97
C PHE A 539 6.19 -22.29 1.58
N ARG A 540 5.41 -21.20 1.46
CA ARG A 540 4.93 -20.70 0.16
C ARG A 540 6.09 -20.45 -0.81
N GLY A 541 6.00 -21.01 -2.01
CA GLY A 541 7.04 -20.85 -3.03
C GLY A 541 8.39 -21.50 -2.69
N TYR A 542 8.45 -22.31 -1.63
CA TYR A 542 9.70 -22.94 -1.21
C TYR A 542 10.10 -24.05 -2.20
N PRO A 543 11.35 -24.11 -2.69
CA PRO A 543 11.74 -25.08 -3.70
C PRO A 543 11.79 -26.51 -3.13
N PRO A 544 11.11 -27.50 -3.74
CA PRO A 544 11.16 -28.89 -3.28
C PRO A 544 12.58 -29.48 -3.25
N SER A 545 13.45 -29.08 -4.19
CA SER A 545 14.85 -29.53 -4.27
C SER A 545 15.73 -29.01 -3.13
N LEU A 546 15.27 -27.99 -2.39
CA LEU A 546 15.98 -27.41 -1.25
C LEU A 546 15.41 -27.83 0.10
N ARG A 547 14.40 -28.71 0.16
CA ARG A 547 13.67 -29.08 1.39
C ARG A 547 14.55 -29.48 2.58
N ASP A 548 15.73 -30.04 2.30
CA ASP A 548 16.64 -30.50 3.35
C ASP A 548 17.41 -29.34 4.01
N LEU A 549 17.40 -28.13 3.43
CA LEU A 549 18.06 -26.94 3.98
C LEU A 549 17.24 -26.26 5.09
N VAL A 550 15.91 -26.38 5.04
CA VAL A 550 14.99 -25.84 6.05
C VAL A 550 14.11 -26.98 6.56
N PRO A 551 14.54 -27.69 7.61
CA PRO A 551 13.88 -28.91 8.06
C PRO A 551 12.61 -28.65 8.88
N ALA A 552 12.35 -27.43 9.34
CA ALA A 552 11.15 -27.09 10.11
C ALA A 552 10.90 -25.58 10.18
N ILE A 553 9.62 -25.20 10.32
CA ILE A 553 9.19 -23.84 10.65
C ILE A 553 8.32 -23.90 11.92
N LEU A 554 8.70 -23.13 12.94
CA LEU A 554 7.95 -22.94 14.17
C LEU A 554 7.18 -21.61 14.07
N PHE A 555 5.86 -21.71 13.97
CA PHE A 555 4.94 -20.59 14.06
C PHE A 555 4.67 -20.27 15.53
N MET A 556 4.96 -19.04 15.94
CA MET A 556 4.76 -18.56 17.30
C MET A 556 3.73 -17.43 17.31
N TYR A 557 2.88 -17.43 18.33
CA TYR A 557 1.84 -16.43 18.53
C TYR A 557 1.92 -15.87 19.95
N ASP A 558 1.61 -14.58 20.11
CA ASP A 558 1.66 -13.91 21.41
C ASP A 558 0.64 -14.48 22.41
N LYS A 559 -0.43 -15.10 21.89
CA LYS A 559 -1.57 -15.62 22.65
C LYS A 559 -2.06 -16.89 21.98
N GLU A 560 -2.67 -17.78 22.78
CA GLU A 560 -3.41 -18.90 22.20
C GLU A 560 -4.55 -18.40 21.32
N PHE A 561 -4.70 -19.00 20.16
CA PHE A 561 -5.78 -18.71 19.24
C PHE A 561 -6.16 -19.98 18.47
N GLN A 562 -7.23 -19.88 17.67
CA GLN A 562 -7.64 -20.95 16.77
C GLN A 562 -7.62 -20.39 15.35
N GLY A 563 -6.62 -20.81 14.57
CA GLY A 563 -6.41 -20.39 13.19
C GLY A 563 -6.34 -21.56 12.22
N ASN A 564 -6.27 -21.24 10.93
CA ASN A 564 -6.15 -22.22 9.85
C ASN A 564 -4.81 -22.07 9.13
N PHE A 565 -4.27 -23.20 8.70
CA PHE A 565 -3.14 -23.34 7.81
C PHE A 565 -3.63 -23.83 6.45
N VAL A 566 -2.90 -23.48 5.40
CA VAL A 566 -3.22 -23.85 4.01
C VAL A 566 -1.94 -24.24 3.28
N MET A 567 -2.06 -25.14 2.31
CA MET A 567 -0.97 -25.58 1.43
C MET A 567 -0.96 -24.80 0.11
N ASP A 568 -1.28 -23.51 0.20
CA ASP A 568 -1.37 -22.64 -0.97
C ASP A 568 0.03 -22.37 -1.52
N THR A 569 0.28 -22.60 -2.81
CA THR A 569 1.61 -22.45 -3.46
C THR A 569 2.74 -23.29 -2.82
N VAL A 570 2.41 -24.36 -2.07
CA VAL A 570 3.37 -25.30 -1.48
C VAL A 570 3.33 -26.62 -2.25
N HIS A 571 4.43 -27.02 -2.88
CA HIS A 571 4.48 -28.15 -3.83
C HIS A 571 5.00 -29.47 -3.24
N PHE A 572 5.07 -29.60 -1.93
CA PHE A 572 5.39 -30.85 -1.25
C PHE A 572 4.55 -31.00 0.02
N PRO A 573 4.20 -32.23 0.40
CA PRO A 573 3.42 -32.47 1.61
C PRO A 573 4.25 -32.16 2.86
N LEU A 574 3.56 -31.75 3.91
CA LEU A 574 4.12 -31.39 5.20
C LEU A 574 3.35 -32.09 6.31
N ASP A 575 4.01 -32.44 7.39
CA ASP A 575 3.34 -32.68 8.66
C ASP A 575 3.22 -31.35 9.42
N ILE A 576 2.14 -31.17 10.18
CA ILE A 576 2.00 -30.06 11.13
C ILE A 576 1.57 -30.59 12.50
N ALA A 577 2.25 -30.11 13.55
CA ALA A 577 1.90 -30.36 14.95
C ALA A 577 1.58 -29.04 15.67
N PHE A 578 0.51 -29.03 16.46
CA PHE A 578 0.05 -27.88 17.21
C PHE A 578 0.29 -28.10 18.70
N PHE A 579 0.67 -27.05 19.42
CA PHE A 579 0.92 -27.09 20.86
C PHE A 579 0.28 -25.90 21.58
N ASP A 580 -0.28 -26.15 22.75
CA ASP A 580 -0.87 -25.14 23.64
C ASP A 580 0.21 -24.23 24.25
N LYS A 581 -0.20 -23.22 25.04
CA LYS A 581 0.74 -22.29 25.70
C LYS A 581 1.75 -22.94 26.65
N ASP A 582 1.44 -24.14 27.15
CA ASP A 582 2.31 -24.91 28.04
C ASP A 582 3.14 -25.93 27.25
N GLY A 583 3.11 -25.85 25.91
CA GLY A 583 3.80 -26.74 25.00
C GLY A 583 3.15 -28.12 24.84
N ARG A 584 1.96 -28.38 25.36
CA ARG A 584 1.33 -29.70 25.24
C ARG A 584 0.68 -29.88 23.87
N PHE A 585 0.81 -31.07 23.30
CA PHE A 585 0.22 -31.39 22.00
C PHE A 585 -1.30 -31.09 21.98
N ALA A 586 -1.72 -30.32 20.98
CA ALA A 586 -3.10 -29.87 20.75
C ALA A 586 -3.73 -30.52 19.51
N GLY A 587 -2.93 -31.19 18.68
CA GLY A 587 -3.34 -31.88 17.48
C GLY A 587 -2.21 -31.95 16.45
N GLY A 588 -2.39 -32.77 15.43
CA GLY A 588 -1.44 -32.83 14.31
C GLY A 588 -2.05 -33.59 13.14
N THR A 589 -1.55 -33.32 11.95
CA THR A 589 -2.02 -33.92 10.70
C THR A 589 -0.95 -33.80 9.62
N THR A 590 -1.04 -34.65 8.60
CA THR A 590 -0.34 -34.43 7.33
C THR A 590 -1.19 -33.49 6.47
N MET A 591 -0.54 -32.48 5.90
CA MET A 591 -1.08 -31.51 4.97
C MET A 591 -0.66 -31.91 3.56
N ALA A 592 -1.65 -32.31 2.76
CA ALA A 592 -1.43 -32.68 1.36
C ALA A 592 -1.31 -31.42 0.49
N VAL A 593 -0.48 -31.53 -0.55
CA VAL A 593 -0.36 -30.54 -1.63
C VAL A 593 -1.74 -30.26 -2.23
N TYR A 594 -2.03 -29.00 -2.50
CA TYR A 594 -3.26 -28.61 -3.17
C TYR A 594 -3.29 -29.11 -4.62
N SER A 595 -4.41 -29.71 -5.05
CA SER A 595 -4.65 -30.06 -6.45
C SER A 595 -5.68 -29.09 -7.05
N GLU A 596 -5.50 -28.66 -8.30
CA GLU A 596 -6.53 -27.86 -9.00
C GLU A 596 -7.86 -28.63 -9.19
N GLU A 597 -7.86 -29.96 -9.02
CA GLU A 597 -9.08 -30.76 -8.98
C GLU A 597 -9.89 -30.54 -7.68
N ASP A 598 -9.24 -30.07 -6.62
CA ASP A 598 -9.88 -29.73 -5.34
C ASP A 598 -10.59 -28.38 -5.50
N LYS A 599 -11.91 -28.42 -5.72
CA LYS A 599 -12.75 -27.21 -5.92
C LYS A 599 -12.67 -26.18 -4.77
N GLU A 600 -12.16 -26.55 -3.60
CA GLU A 600 -12.00 -25.67 -2.45
C GLU A 600 -10.64 -25.91 -1.77
N LYS A 601 -9.96 -24.82 -1.39
CA LYS A 601 -8.71 -24.88 -0.60
C LYS A 601 -9.00 -25.51 0.76
N LYS A 602 -8.35 -26.66 1.04
CA LYS A 602 -8.46 -27.34 2.33
C LYS A 602 -7.78 -26.54 3.44
N LEU A 603 -8.50 -26.35 4.54
CA LEU A 603 -8.00 -25.69 5.75
C LEU A 603 -7.56 -26.74 6.78
N TYR A 604 -6.38 -26.53 7.37
CA TYR A 604 -5.81 -27.39 8.41
C TYR A 604 -5.78 -26.65 9.74
N THR A 605 -6.22 -27.28 10.82
CA THR A 605 -6.27 -26.66 12.14
C THR A 605 -6.24 -27.70 13.26
N ALA A 606 -5.91 -27.26 14.48
CA ALA A 606 -6.09 -28.04 15.69
C ALA A 606 -7.55 -28.01 16.17
N LYS A 607 -7.96 -29.07 16.89
CA LYS A 607 -9.28 -29.13 17.55
C LYS A 607 -9.40 -28.20 18.76
N ARG A 608 -8.27 -27.78 19.31
CA ARG A 608 -8.15 -26.91 20.50
C ARG A 608 -7.29 -25.68 20.15
N PRO A 609 -7.42 -24.56 20.89
CA PRO A 609 -6.50 -23.44 20.76
C PRO A 609 -5.05 -23.87 20.91
N PHE A 610 -4.16 -23.20 20.19
CA PHE A 610 -2.72 -23.43 20.23
C PHE A 610 -1.97 -22.11 20.26
N GLN A 611 -0.75 -22.11 20.81
CA GLN A 611 0.18 -20.99 20.77
C GLN A 611 1.36 -21.26 19.82
N TYR A 612 1.63 -22.53 19.53
CA TYR A 612 2.70 -22.95 18.64
C TYR A 612 2.16 -23.90 17.57
N ALA A 613 2.63 -23.74 16.34
CA ALA A 613 2.50 -24.74 15.30
C ALA A 613 3.88 -25.04 14.72
N LEU A 614 4.19 -26.32 14.49
CA LEU A 614 5.47 -26.77 13.96
C LEU A 614 5.23 -27.52 12.67
N GLU A 615 5.63 -26.92 11.55
CA GLU A 615 5.68 -27.58 10.24
C GLU A 615 6.95 -28.42 10.13
N LEU A 616 6.79 -29.65 9.64
CA LEU A 616 7.80 -30.68 9.55
C LEU A 616 7.70 -31.41 8.20
N PRO A 617 8.74 -32.13 7.77
CA PRO A 617 8.66 -32.97 6.58
C PRO A 617 7.56 -34.03 6.75
N GLU A 618 6.90 -34.39 5.65
CA GLU A 618 5.88 -35.44 5.66
C GLU A 618 6.37 -36.73 6.35
N GLY A 619 5.50 -37.32 7.17
CA GLY A 619 5.75 -38.58 7.86
C GLY A 619 6.59 -38.46 9.13
N TYR A 620 7.17 -37.28 9.42
CA TYR A 620 7.99 -37.05 10.60
C TYR A 620 7.24 -37.33 11.90
N LEU A 621 5.95 -36.96 11.99
CA LEU A 621 5.15 -37.20 13.20
C LEU A 621 5.02 -38.70 13.48
N SER A 622 4.65 -39.45 12.44
CA SER A 622 4.46 -40.91 12.53
C SER A 622 5.76 -41.65 12.84
N ALA A 623 6.86 -41.25 12.21
CA ALA A 623 8.16 -41.92 12.33
C ALA A 623 8.77 -41.76 13.72
N HIS A 624 8.42 -40.68 14.42
CA HIS A 624 8.99 -40.34 15.73
C HIS A 624 7.97 -40.39 16.88
N GLY A 625 6.75 -40.90 16.64
CA GLY A 625 5.73 -41.03 17.69
C GLY A 625 5.28 -39.69 18.29
N ILE A 626 5.26 -38.62 17.49
CA ILE A 626 4.77 -37.31 17.94
C ILE A 626 3.24 -37.31 17.89
N GLY A 627 2.61 -37.12 19.04
CA GLY A 627 1.16 -37.18 19.18
C GLY A 627 0.70 -36.82 20.59
N GLU A 628 -0.45 -37.36 21.01
CA GLU A 628 -0.96 -37.16 22.37
C GLU A 628 0.09 -37.57 23.42
N GLY A 629 0.31 -36.69 24.40
CA GLY A 629 1.37 -36.84 25.40
C GLY A 629 2.71 -36.21 25.02
N THR A 630 2.92 -35.78 23.77
CA THR A 630 4.11 -35.02 23.39
C THR A 630 4.08 -33.62 23.99
N VAL A 631 5.23 -33.15 24.48
CA VAL A 631 5.44 -31.80 25.00
C VAL A 631 6.56 -31.12 24.20
N LEU A 632 6.26 -29.96 23.65
CA LEU A 632 7.22 -29.04 23.06
C LEU A 632 7.86 -28.20 24.17
N THR A 633 9.18 -28.07 24.13
CA THR A 633 9.94 -27.18 25.01
C THR A 633 10.89 -26.35 24.17
N LEU A 634 10.90 -25.05 24.42
CA LEU A 634 11.89 -24.13 23.89
C LEU A 634 12.95 -23.94 24.98
N PRO A 635 14.21 -24.38 24.77
CA PRO A 635 15.28 -24.11 25.71
C PRO A 635 15.46 -22.59 25.88
N GLU A 636 15.77 -22.17 27.11
CA GLU A 636 16.22 -20.78 27.37
C GLU A 636 17.54 -20.54 26.62
N GLU A 637 17.66 -19.36 26.02
CA GLU A 637 18.81 -18.95 25.19
C GLU A 637 20.08 -18.67 26.00
#